data_AF-A0A7C3HU21-F1
#
_entry.id   AF-A0A7C3HU21-F1
#
_cell.length_a   1.000
_cell.length_b   1.000
_cell.length_c   1.000
_cell.angle_alpha   90.00
_cell.angle_beta   90.00
_cell.angle_gamma   90.00
#
_symmetry.space_group_name_H-M   'P 1'
#
loop_
_entity.id
_entity.type
_entity.pdbx_description
1 polymer ?
#
loop_
_entity_poly.entity_id
_entity_poly.type
_entity_poly.pdbx_seq_one_letter_code
_entity_poly.pdbx_strand_id
1 'polypeptide(L)'
;MQTPFPILCSSRRLAAALLGLVLTVPAFAAAGEVILRARSVELAVSTNTGAYTILDRATGVLWRSNPFQARFGAGEFNVDGRTFSAALDRCSARPARRALELTFQPVPDRPDLWLRVEIRAASDGRTLEFAYDTARGLAARNLRLLDQALAVGDTDQGGVVVPVRQGLFLPADSGKAFQQGFNTYAYEGCHMAMLGVMKQGAAALVHWRDPYITAEVSSVLTNRPGFARSQIVTSSLVLQGSARRFSVAFLGRGDHVAIGRAYREVARREGWWVPWDVKLAGHPERAKLFGAANYKLWSLLDRRMNEESTREERVTVNWTFDEAAQVAEHLNRDLQLDKVLFLMGGWIHRGYDNQHPDILPAAPECGGDAAFTDCSRRIRALGYLLGLHDNYQDIYRDSPSWDENLIMKNRDGSLVKGGHWAGGRAYLTCSKMAVGLAQRPQNLPAVRKLTGADAYFIDTTYAAGLLECFDPRHPLSRHDDLYWKQAISDYARELYGIFGSECGREWAIPHSDFFEGLTGVSGRHFHDTGLEAKLGGVVVPLFEIVYRDCIAMYGKYGYDIRQAAGYVLDHLLYGRPLHYHNVPPHLYWRQPPAGEEDLSPAIGEFEPAGPNRFLISYRWQVRRVPAKNWRVFVHYTTPDGQIAFQDDHDPATPATQWNVGVMEFGTFGREVPAWLKGTFDIRMGLFDPATGQRAELPGPHDGERRYVVGRIAFLGDRIRFRPLETPPDSRPDPAVFVRGDGGWTAGLHPYDRFVKNTHEVLSPLNELTARLPMTDHRFLSADRKLQRSVFGSGREAVTVTVNTGGGVARAKSALGGEVELPPVGFLVESPQLVAFHAATWGGHRYAAPVLFVLRSLDGRPISRSDRVRVFHGWGEPQIRIAGRDFQVPREAVLEVSDGR
;
A
#
# COMPACT_ATOMS: atom_id res chain seq x y z
N MET A 1 5.24 37.48 66.61
CA MET A 1 5.83 36.60 67.64
C MET A 1 7.05 35.94 66.99
N GLN A 2 8.25 36.37 67.36
CA GLN A 2 9.06 35.85 68.47
C GLN A 2 9.83 34.58 68.08
N THR A 3 11.13 34.76 67.79
CA THR A 3 12.17 33.77 68.08
C THR A 3 12.44 33.74 69.59
N PRO A 4 13.26 32.79 70.09
CA PRO A 4 14.63 33.21 70.38
C PRO A 4 15.77 32.19 70.10
N PHE A 5 16.96 32.79 70.01
CA PHE A 5 18.34 32.28 70.23
C PHE A 5 18.55 31.78 71.70
N PRO A 6 19.77 31.48 72.24
CA PRO A 6 21.18 31.62 71.77
C PRO A 6 21.93 30.25 71.72
N ILE A 7 23.25 30.01 71.82
CA ILE A 7 24.48 30.71 72.31
C ILE A 7 25.71 30.33 71.44
N LEU A 8 26.74 31.19 71.37
CA LEU A 8 28.06 30.91 70.76
C LEU A 8 29.10 30.40 71.80
N CYS A 9 30.16 29.71 71.35
CA CYS A 9 31.47 29.86 72.00
C CYS A 9 32.63 29.83 70.99
N SER A 10 33.70 30.56 71.29
CA SER A 10 34.97 30.64 70.53
C SER A 10 36.11 30.00 71.36
N SER A 11 37.39 29.91 70.98
CA SER A 11 38.20 30.57 69.93
C SER A 11 39.53 29.81 69.68
N ARG A 12 40.35 30.28 68.72
CA ARG A 12 41.80 29.97 68.51
C ARG A 12 42.07 28.56 67.92
N ARG A 13 43.11 28.34 67.08
CA ARG A 13 44.30 29.15 66.70
C ARG A 13 44.73 28.84 65.24
N LEU A 14 45.65 29.63 64.67
CA LEU A 14 46.16 29.46 63.30
C LEU A 14 47.14 28.28 63.15
N ALA A 15 47.09 27.62 62.00
CA ALA A 15 48.24 27.05 61.27
C ALA A 15 47.90 27.01 59.77
N ALA A 16 48.88 27.16 58.87
CA ALA A 16 48.66 27.15 57.43
C ALA A 16 49.58 26.14 56.72
N ALA A 17 49.01 25.34 55.82
CA ALA A 17 49.76 24.47 54.89
C ALA A 17 48.91 24.17 53.64
N LEU A 18 49.61 23.85 52.55
CA LEU A 18 49.14 23.81 51.16
C LEU A 18 48.28 22.58 50.78
N LEU A 19 47.55 22.76 49.67
CA LEU A 19 47.13 21.78 48.65
C LEU A 19 46.35 20.52 49.08
N GLY A 20 45.15 20.36 48.49
CA GLY A 20 44.34 19.14 48.60
C GLY A 20 43.18 19.05 47.59
N LEU A 21 43.23 19.77 46.46
CA LEU A 21 42.16 19.72 45.46
C LEU A 21 42.24 18.41 44.66
N VAL A 22 41.60 17.35 45.17
CA VAL A 22 41.47 16.06 44.47
C VAL A 22 40.52 16.23 43.28
N LEU A 23 41.07 16.66 42.15
CA LEU A 23 40.45 16.50 40.84
C LEU A 23 40.30 15.00 40.57
N THR A 24 39.10 14.47 40.78
CA THR A 24 38.75 13.10 40.40
C THR A 24 38.63 13.01 38.88
N VAL A 25 39.78 12.91 38.21
CA VAL A 25 39.86 12.63 36.78
C VAL A 25 39.13 11.30 36.54
N PRO A 26 38.11 11.25 35.66
CA PRO A 26 37.44 9.99 35.34
C PRO A 26 38.42 9.08 34.62
N ALA A 27 38.78 7.96 35.24
CA ALA A 27 39.68 6.98 34.65
C ALA A 27 39.05 6.38 33.38
N PHE A 28 39.72 6.56 32.24
CA PHE A 28 39.42 5.83 31.01
C PHE A 28 39.86 4.38 31.18
N ALA A 29 39.01 3.43 30.79
CA ALA A 29 39.38 2.02 30.79
C ALA A 29 40.37 1.74 29.63
N ALA A 30 41.49 1.08 29.94
CA ALA A 30 42.42 0.59 28.93
C ALA A 30 41.95 -0.76 28.34
N ALA A 31 42.20 -0.95 27.05
CA ALA A 31 42.07 -2.16 26.24
C ALA A 31 41.33 -3.38 26.88
N GLY A 32 40.03 -3.52 26.62
CA GLY A 32 39.23 -4.66 27.11
C GLY A 32 37.80 -4.71 26.56
N GLU A 33 36.94 -5.46 27.24
CA GLU A 33 35.49 -5.44 27.03
C GLU A 33 34.83 -4.56 28.11
N VAL A 34 33.89 -3.70 27.70
CA VAL A 34 33.19 -2.77 28.60
C VAL A 34 31.67 -2.99 28.49
N ILE A 35 30.99 -3.09 29.64
CA ILE A 35 29.61 -3.57 29.72
C ILE A 35 28.68 -2.49 30.30
N LEU A 36 27.59 -2.19 29.59
CA LEU A 36 26.46 -1.40 30.04
C LEU A 36 25.30 -2.34 30.41
N ARG A 37 25.01 -2.47 31.71
CA ARG A 37 23.94 -3.33 32.26
C ARG A 37 22.67 -2.51 32.53
N ALA A 38 21.55 -2.91 31.93
CA ALA A 38 20.21 -2.42 32.25
C ALA A 38 19.37 -3.52 32.93
N ARG A 39 18.06 -3.30 33.09
CA ARG A 39 17.15 -4.29 33.70
C ARG A 39 17.03 -5.53 32.81
N SER A 40 16.61 -5.32 31.56
CA SER A 40 16.26 -6.37 30.60
C SER A 40 17.29 -6.53 29.47
N VAL A 41 18.26 -5.63 29.36
CA VAL A 41 19.32 -5.70 28.33
C VAL A 41 20.71 -5.53 28.93
N GLU A 42 21.68 -6.14 28.29
CA GLU A 42 23.10 -6.04 28.61
C GLU A 42 23.90 -5.87 27.31
N LEU A 43 24.54 -4.72 27.15
CA LEU A 43 25.42 -4.39 26.02
C LEU A 43 26.86 -4.60 26.47
N ALA A 44 27.64 -5.37 25.72
CA ALA A 44 29.08 -5.52 25.88
C ALA A 44 29.81 -5.06 24.61
N VAL A 45 30.85 -4.23 24.75
CA VAL A 45 31.60 -3.63 23.64
C VAL A 45 33.10 -3.89 23.82
N SER A 46 33.75 -4.42 22.78
CA SER A 46 35.21 -4.52 22.70
C SER A 46 35.82 -3.15 22.34
N THR A 47 36.68 -2.59 23.19
CA THR A 47 37.42 -1.35 22.86
C THR A 47 38.44 -1.56 21.75
N ASN A 48 38.91 -2.80 21.60
CA ASN A 48 40.03 -3.19 20.72
C ASN A 48 39.59 -3.50 19.29
N THR A 49 38.29 -3.75 19.09
CA THR A 49 37.69 -4.09 17.79
C THR A 49 36.36 -3.39 17.51
N GLY A 50 35.81 -2.58 18.42
CA GLY A 50 34.51 -1.89 18.28
C GLY A 50 33.27 -2.79 18.22
N ALA A 51 33.45 -4.09 17.95
CA ALA A 51 32.41 -5.10 17.90
C ALA A 51 31.69 -5.21 19.25
N TYR A 52 30.40 -5.50 19.20
CA TYR A 52 29.54 -5.53 20.37
C TYR A 52 28.51 -6.65 20.31
N THR A 53 28.02 -7.03 21.49
CA THR A 53 26.87 -7.92 21.64
C THR A 53 25.83 -7.27 22.56
N ILE A 54 24.56 -7.58 22.33
CA ILE A 54 23.46 -7.16 23.20
C ILE A 54 22.65 -8.40 23.55
N LEU A 55 22.63 -8.76 24.84
CA LEU A 55 21.82 -9.84 25.38
C LEU A 55 20.44 -9.30 25.76
N ASP A 56 19.38 -9.80 25.13
CA ASP A 56 18.03 -9.68 25.65
C ASP A 56 17.87 -10.69 26.79
N ARG A 57 17.81 -10.17 28.03
CA ARG A 57 17.75 -10.97 29.25
C ARG A 57 16.35 -11.57 29.50
N ALA A 58 15.33 -11.18 28.74
CA ALA A 58 13.99 -11.75 28.82
C ALA A 58 13.81 -12.99 27.92
N THR A 59 14.68 -13.18 26.92
CA THR A 59 14.62 -14.32 25.97
C THR A 59 15.88 -15.18 25.96
N GLY A 60 17.03 -14.61 26.35
CA GLY A 60 18.34 -15.22 26.16
C GLY A 60 18.94 -14.98 24.77
N VAL A 61 18.23 -14.28 23.88
CA VAL A 61 18.70 -14.04 22.50
C VAL A 61 19.84 -13.03 22.49
N LEU A 62 20.95 -13.43 21.87
CA LEU A 62 22.14 -12.60 21.71
C LEU A 62 22.18 -11.94 20.34
N TRP A 63 21.95 -10.63 20.34
CA TRP A 63 22.11 -9.75 19.18
C TRP A 63 23.58 -9.34 19.05
N ARG A 64 24.06 -9.10 17.81
CA ARG A 64 25.47 -8.82 17.52
C ARG A 64 25.65 -7.63 16.59
N SER A 65 26.81 -7.00 16.64
CA SER A 65 27.35 -6.10 15.59
C SER A 65 27.59 -6.84 14.27
N ASN A 66 28.12 -6.13 13.27
CA ASN A 66 28.58 -6.66 11.98
C ASN A 66 29.24 -8.05 12.11
N PRO A 67 28.69 -9.11 11.49
CA PRO A 67 29.23 -10.47 11.57
C PRO A 67 30.37 -10.74 10.55
N PHE A 68 30.61 -9.81 9.63
CA PHE A 68 31.60 -9.93 8.54
C PHE A 68 32.88 -9.11 8.80
N GLN A 69 32.80 -8.04 9.61
CA GLN A 69 33.92 -7.19 10.01
C GLN A 69 33.76 -6.77 11.47
N ALA A 70 34.75 -7.01 12.32
CA ALA A 70 34.70 -6.58 13.71
C ALA A 70 34.91 -5.06 13.81
N ARG A 71 33.81 -4.30 13.92
CA ARG A 71 33.76 -2.84 14.12
C ARG A 71 32.42 -2.41 14.74
N PHE A 72 32.38 -1.23 15.35
CA PHE A 72 31.15 -0.60 15.86
C PHE A 72 30.30 0.01 14.75
N GLY A 73 30.98 0.51 13.72
CA GLY A 73 30.42 1.29 12.61
C GLY A 73 31.50 1.71 11.63
N ALA A 74 31.15 2.64 10.74
CA ALA A 74 32.08 3.32 9.83
C ALA A 74 31.54 4.71 9.48
N GLY A 75 32.37 5.59 8.92
CA GLY A 75 31.85 6.86 8.43
C GLY A 75 32.75 7.56 7.41
N GLU A 76 32.13 8.44 6.63
CA GLU A 76 32.82 9.45 5.83
C GLU A 76 32.89 10.76 6.62
N PHE A 77 34.10 11.28 6.75
CA PHE A 77 34.42 12.46 7.53
C PHE A 77 35.05 13.52 6.64
N ASN A 78 34.87 14.79 6.99
CA ASN A 78 35.47 15.92 6.33
C ASN A 78 36.24 16.77 7.34
N VAL A 79 37.47 17.14 6.98
CA VAL A 79 38.39 18.00 7.75
C VAL A 79 39.04 18.94 6.75
N ASP A 80 38.98 20.26 7.02
CA ASP A 80 39.57 21.30 6.18
C ASP A 80 39.21 21.17 4.68
N GLY A 81 37.94 20.80 4.41
CA GLY A 81 37.39 20.57 3.07
C GLY A 81 37.68 19.19 2.47
N ARG A 82 38.69 18.45 2.95
CA ARG A 82 39.07 17.12 2.45
C ARG A 82 38.19 16.04 3.05
N THR A 83 37.71 15.10 2.23
CA THR A 83 36.88 13.94 2.67
C THR A 83 37.70 12.66 2.69
N PHE A 84 37.49 11.81 3.70
CA PHE A 84 38.07 10.48 3.84
C PHE A 84 37.11 9.55 4.60
N SER A 85 37.34 8.25 4.52
CA SER A 85 36.51 7.23 5.19
C SER A 85 37.30 6.55 6.30
N ALA A 86 36.65 6.29 7.45
CA ALA A 86 37.26 5.61 8.59
C ALA A 86 36.33 4.52 9.16
N ALA A 87 36.93 3.43 9.64
CA ALA A 87 36.24 2.43 10.44
C ALA A 87 36.14 2.88 11.90
N LEU A 88 35.11 2.42 12.61
CA LEU A 88 34.97 2.61 14.05
C LEU A 88 35.32 1.29 14.76
N ASP A 89 36.56 0.85 14.56
CA ASP A 89 37.09 -0.44 15.04
C ASP A 89 37.94 -0.32 16.32
N ARG A 90 38.30 0.89 16.75
CA ARG A 90 38.98 1.14 18.03
C ARG A 90 38.44 2.37 18.74
N CYS A 91 38.22 2.26 20.04
CA CYS A 91 37.77 3.36 20.88
C CYS A 91 38.39 3.33 22.28
N SER A 92 38.40 4.47 22.97
CA SER A 92 38.45 4.49 24.43
C SER A 92 37.03 4.56 24.99
N ALA A 93 36.81 3.98 26.17
CA ALA A 93 35.49 3.86 26.78
C ALA A 93 35.45 4.51 28.16
N ARG A 94 34.35 5.24 28.42
CA ARG A 94 34.02 5.85 29.71
C ARG A 94 32.63 5.35 30.16
N PRO A 95 32.57 4.38 31.08
CA PRO A 95 31.30 3.91 31.62
C PRO A 95 30.71 4.90 32.65
N ALA A 96 29.39 4.94 32.74
CA ALA A 96 28.61 5.67 33.74
C ALA A 96 27.38 4.84 34.16
N ARG A 97 26.73 5.19 35.28
CA ARG A 97 25.68 4.38 35.94
C ARG A 97 24.54 3.90 35.01
N ARG A 98 24.24 4.62 33.94
CA ARG A 98 23.22 4.27 32.92
C ARG A 98 23.67 4.55 31.49
N ALA A 99 24.96 4.79 31.24
CA ALA A 99 25.45 5.17 29.92
C ALA A 99 26.89 4.68 29.69
N LEU A 100 27.26 4.58 28.42
CA LEU A 100 28.59 4.24 27.94
C LEU A 100 28.98 5.23 26.85
N GLU A 101 29.98 6.06 27.12
CA GLU A 101 30.59 6.96 26.14
C GLU A 101 31.77 6.24 25.48
N LEU A 102 31.72 6.12 24.15
CA LEU A 102 32.79 5.55 23.32
C LEU A 102 33.42 6.69 22.50
N THR A 103 34.72 6.92 22.66
CA THR A 103 35.48 7.91 21.88
C THR A 103 36.32 7.21 20.83
N PHE A 104 36.03 7.48 19.56
CA PHE A 104 36.77 7.02 18.38
C PHE A 104 37.66 8.14 17.83
N GLN A 105 38.78 7.77 17.22
CA GLN A 105 39.71 8.70 16.55
C GLN A 105 39.73 8.37 15.04
N PRO A 106 38.75 8.87 14.26
CA PRO A 106 38.65 8.56 12.82
C PRO A 106 39.76 9.18 11.97
N VAL A 107 40.58 10.08 12.54
CA VAL A 107 41.69 10.76 11.86
C VAL A 107 43.01 10.27 12.46
N PRO A 108 43.86 9.56 11.68
CA PRO A 108 45.22 9.25 12.11
C PRO A 108 45.98 10.51 12.53
N ASP A 109 46.83 10.37 13.56
CA ASP A 109 47.73 11.40 14.09
C ASP A 109 47.06 12.72 14.57
N ARG A 110 45.72 12.77 14.61
CA ARG A 110 44.91 13.91 15.07
C ARG A 110 43.93 13.49 16.18
N PRO A 111 44.42 13.16 17.38
CA PRO A 111 43.58 12.71 18.51
C PRO A 111 42.61 13.77 19.04
N ASP A 112 42.80 15.04 18.65
CA ASP A 112 41.87 16.14 18.88
C ASP A 112 40.59 16.04 18.03
N LEU A 113 40.67 15.40 16.86
CA LEU A 113 39.55 15.22 15.92
C LEU A 113 38.78 13.92 16.21
N TRP A 114 38.14 13.88 17.38
CA TRP A 114 37.37 12.71 17.85
C TRP A 114 35.93 12.66 17.32
N LEU A 115 35.38 11.44 17.26
CA LEU A 115 33.94 11.14 17.24
C LEU A 115 33.57 10.50 18.58
N ARG A 116 32.50 10.96 19.22
CA ARG A 116 31.92 10.29 20.41
C ARG A 116 30.57 9.69 20.09
N VAL A 117 30.33 8.51 20.63
CA VAL A 117 29.00 7.88 20.68
C VAL A 117 28.63 7.66 22.15
N GLU A 118 27.56 8.30 22.61
CA GLU A 118 26.92 7.94 23.88
C GLU A 118 25.85 6.89 23.63
N ILE A 119 25.88 5.81 24.42
CA ILE A 119 24.84 4.78 24.45
C ILE A 119 24.23 4.79 25.85
N ARG A 120 22.92 5.04 25.97
CA ARG A 120 22.22 5.31 27.23
C ARG A 120 21.07 4.33 27.44
N ALA A 121 21.00 3.72 28.61
CA ALA A 121 19.93 2.79 28.98
C ALA A 121 18.70 3.56 29.47
N ALA A 122 17.67 3.64 28.62
CA ALA A 122 16.43 4.38 28.82
C ALA A 122 15.66 3.91 30.07
N SER A 123 14.75 4.75 30.57
CA SER A 123 14.03 4.54 31.83
C SER A 123 13.32 3.19 31.94
N ASP A 124 12.79 2.67 30.83
CA ASP A 124 12.10 1.37 30.75
C ASP A 124 13.01 0.15 31.02
N GLY A 125 14.33 0.32 30.96
CA GLY A 125 15.34 -0.70 31.24
C GLY A 125 15.51 -1.76 30.14
N ARG A 126 14.88 -1.58 28.98
CA ARG A 126 14.98 -2.46 27.79
C ARG A 126 15.39 -1.72 26.50
N THR A 127 15.36 -0.39 26.50
CA THR A 127 15.71 0.44 25.35
C THR A 127 17.09 1.06 25.52
N LEU A 128 17.89 1.03 24.44
CA LEU A 128 19.19 1.70 24.33
C LEU A 128 19.05 2.90 23.39
N GLU A 129 19.25 4.10 23.92
CA GLU A 129 19.31 5.36 23.19
C GLU A 129 20.74 5.57 22.69
N PHE A 130 20.91 5.87 21.40
CA PHE A 130 22.22 6.15 20.80
C PHE A 130 22.28 7.62 20.38
N ALA A 131 23.36 8.30 20.73
CA ALA A 131 23.65 9.67 20.31
C ALA A 131 25.11 9.79 19.86
N TYR A 132 25.41 10.65 18.89
CA TYR A 132 26.80 10.97 18.54
C TYR A 132 27.08 12.48 18.48
N ASP A 133 28.35 12.83 18.66
CA ASP A 133 28.90 14.18 18.53
C ASP A 133 30.33 14.13 17.96
N THR A 134 30.82 15.22 17.36
CA THR A 134 32.16 15.31 16.77
C THR A 134 32.93 16.52 17.28
N ALA A 135 34.26 16.37 17.38
CA ALA A 135 35.16 17.48 17.65
C ALA A 135 34.98 18.64 16.65
N ARG A 136 35.15 19.88 17.14
CA ARG A 136 35.14 21.08 16.29
C ARG A 136 36.24 20.97 15.22
N GLY A 137 35.85 21.03 13.95
CA GLY A 137 36.74 20.83 12.80
C GLY A 137 36.58 19.46 12.11
N LEU A 138 35.93 18.50 12.76
CA LEU A 138 35.53 17.22 12.17
C LEU A 138 34.03 17.23 11.84
N ALA A 139 33.69 17.07 10.56
CA ALA A 139 32.30 16.95 10.11
C ALA A 139 32.03 15.54 9.57
N ALA A 140 31.20 14.75 10.26
CA ALA A 140 30.70 13.48 9.72
C ALA A 140 29.65 13.75 8.62
N ARG A 141 29.89 13.27 7.40
CA ARG A 141 28.96 13.43 6.25
C ARG A 141 27.98 12.27 6.14
N ASN A 142 28.51 11.05 6.23
CA ASN A 142 27.77 9.79 6.18
C ASN A 142 28.25 8.91 7.33
N LEU A 143 27.55 8.90 8.47
CA LEU A 143 27.92 8.05 9.61
C LEU A 143 27.05 6.80 9.65
N ARG A 144 27.66 5.62 9.46
CA ARG A 144 26.97 4.32 9.50
C ARG A 144 27.08 3.71 10.90
N LEU A 145 25.97 3.71 11.62
CA LEU A 145 25.80 3.07 12.92
C LEU A 145 24.81 1.90 12.82
N LEU A 146 24.83 1.00 13.81
CA LEU A 146 24.27 -0.35 13.67
C LEU A 146 24.81 -1.07 12.40
N ASP A 147 26.06 -0.80 12.01
CA ASP A 147 26.65 -1.32 10.77
C ASP A 147 26.54 -2.85 10.69
N GLN A 148 25.82 -3.32 9.67
CA GLN A 148 25.40 -4.71 9.44
C GLN A 148 25.04 -5.50 10.72
N ALA A 149 24.40 -4.82 11.68
CA ALA A 149 24.10 -5.35 12.99
C ALA A 149 22.74 -6.05 13.05
N LEU A 150 22.42 -6.59 14.23
CA LEU A 150 21.19 -7.31 14.54
C LEU A 150 20.99 -8.55 13.64
N ALA A 151 22.10 -9.18 13.23
CA ALA A 151 22.12 -10.24 12.23
C ALA A 151 21.19 -11.42 12.54
N VAL A 152 20.39 -11.80 11.54
CA VAL A 152 19.43 -12.92 11.56
C VAL A 152 19.79 -13.90 10.45
N GLY A 153 20.00 -15.17 10.79
CA GLY A 153 20.21 -16.26 9.85
C GLY A 153 18.92 -16.99 9.48
N ASP A 154 18.96 -17.73 8.38
CA ASP A 154 17.93 -18.71 7.97
C ASP A 154 17.34 -19.56 9.12
N THR A 155 18.22 -20.08 9.96
CA THR A 155 17.95 -20.95 11.09
C THR A 155 17.41 -20.23 12.33
N ASP A 156 17.43 -18.90 12.36
CA ASP A 156 16.85 -18.10 13.45
C ASP A 156 15.32 -17.95 13.37
N GLN A 157 14.67 -18.42 12.29
CA GLN A 157 13.21 -18.28 12.07
C GLN A 157 12.72 -16.83 12.23
N GLY A 158 13.28 -15.92 11.43
CA GLY A 158 13.03 -14.48 11.56
C GLY A 158 13.40 -13.66 10.33
N GLY A 159 13.72 -12.39 10.55
CA GLY A 159 14.09 -11.43 9.51
C GLY A 159 13.90 -9.98 9.95
N VAL A 160 13.77 -9.08 8.98
CA VAL A 160 13.61 -7.63 9.19
C VAL A 160 12.25 -7.18 8.66
N VAL A 161 11.57 -6.25 9.34
CA VAL A 161 10.36 -5.58 8.84
C VAL A 161 10.67 -4.11 8.61
N VAL A 162 10.44 -3.62 7.40
CA VAL A 162 10.63 -2.20 7.03
C VAL A 162 9.29 -1.52 6.72
N PRO A 163 9.05 -0.29 7.19
CA PRO A 163 7.76 0.39 7.07
C PRO A 163 7.64 1.13 5.72
N VAL A 164 7.75 0.41 4.61
CA VAL A 164 7.47 0.95 3.27
C VAL A 164 6.01 0.68 2.91
N ARG A 165 5.24 1.76 2.65
CA ARG A 165 3.77 1.73 2.56
C ARG A 165 3.12 1.00 3.75
N GLN A 166 2.39 -0.09 3.50
CA GLN A 166 1.83 -0.94 4.57
C GLN A 166 2.90 -1.57 5.46
N GLY A 167 4.07 -1.92 4.90
CA GLY A 167 5.13 -2.66 5.56
C GLY A 167 5.55 -3.88 4.75
N LEU A 168 6.84 -4.18 4.78
CA LEU A 168 7.44 -5.30 4.05
C LEU A 168 8.29 -6.14 5.01
N PHE A 169 7.94 -7.41 5.17
CA PHE A 169 8.73 -8.39 5.89
C PHE A 169 9.76 -9.01 4.93
N LEU A 170 11.03 -8.87 5.28
CA LEU A 170 12.21 -9.39 4.60
C LEU A 170 12.74 -10.57 5.43
N PRO A 171 12.36 -11.81 5.12
CA PRO A 171 12.71 -12.96 5.93
C PRO A 171 14.17 -13.38 5.69
N ALA A 172 14.77 -14.06 6.66
CA ALA A 172 16.11 -14.62 6.54
C ALA A 172 16.17 -15.92 5.74
N ASP A 173 15.06 -16.40 5.16
CA ASP A 173 14.91 -17.67 4.45
C ASP A 173 14.59 -17.55 2.94
N SER A 174 14.56 -16.33 2.37
CA SER A 174 14.09 -16.07 0.99
C SER A 174 15.02 -16.55 -0.13
N GLY A 175 16.26 -16.95 0.17
CA GLY A 175 17.29 -17.31 -0.81
C GLY A 175 17.80 -16.12 -1.65
N LYS A 176 17.54 -14.87 -1.22
CA LYS A 176 17.91 -13.65 -1.97
C LYS A 176 19.13 -12.96 -1.36
N ALA A 177 20.08 -12.56 -2.21
CA ALA A 177 21.13 -11.60 -1.86
C ALA A 177 20.74 -10.21 -2.35
N PHE A 178 20.88 -9.18 -1.49
CA PHE A 178 20.58 -7.78 -1.83
C PHE A 178 21.22 -6.80 -0.85
N GLN A 179 21.28 -5.53 -1.24
CA GLN A 179 21.37 -4.39 -0.33
C GLN A 179 20.32 -3.37 -0.77
N GLN A 180 19.56 -2.83 0.19
CA GLN A 180 18.49 -1.87 -0.10
C GLN A 180 18.46 -0.78 0.99
N GLY A 181 18.47 0.48 0.54
CA GLY A 181 18.23 1.65 1.40
C GLY A 181 16.76 2.08 1.36
N PHE A 182 16.28 2.54 2.51
CA PHE A 182 14.96 3.11 2.74
C PHE A 182 15.16 4.47 3.43
N ASN A 183 15.19 5.53 2.62
CA ASN A 183 15.34 6.91 3.11
C ASN A 183 14.09 7.31 3.92
N THR A 184 14.26 8.03 5.02
CA THR A 184 13.12 8.49 5.84
C THR A 184 12.19 9.40 5.05
N TYR A 185 10.90 9.05 5.02
CA TYR A 185 9.78 9.72 4.33
C TYR A 185 9.91 9.90 2.80
N ALA A 186 10.87 9.25 2.14
CA ALA A 186 10.96 9.22 0.68
C ALA A 186 9.80 8.41 0.04
N TYR A 187 9.56 8.62 -1.26
CA TYR A 187 8.40 8.09 -2.01
C TYR A 187 8.09 6.61 -1.74
N GLU A 188 9.11 5.73 -1.85
CA GLU A 188 9.06 4.32 -1.42
C GLU A 188 10.16 3.99 -0.39
N GLY A 189 10.40 4.94 0.52
CA GLY A 189 11.26 4.77 1.69
C GLY A 189 10.48 4.43 2.95
N CYS A 190 11.06 4.74 4.11
CA CYS A 190 10.42 4.55 5.42
C CYS A 190 9.26 5.56 5.58
N HIS A 191 8.02 5.08 5.53
CA HIS A 191 6.79 5.87 5.77
C HIS A 191 6.55 6.14 7.26
N MET A 192 7.20 5.34 8.11
CA MET A 192 7.36 5.51 9.57
C MET A 192 8.86 5.48 9.92
N ALA A 193 9.31 6.25 10.90
CA ALA A 193 10.71 6.38 11.29
C ALA A 193 11.20 5.20 12.17
N MET A 194 11.08 3.98 11.63
CA MET A 194 11.45 2.74 12.32
C MET A 194 11.94 1.62 11.40
N LEU A 195 12.50 0.58 12.02
CA LEU A 195 12.81 -0.73 11.44
C LEU A 195 12.63 -1.80 12.54
N GLY A 196 12.01 -2.92 12.20
CA GLY A 196 11.82 -4.06 13.11
C GLY A 196 12.75 -5.22 12.80
N VAL A 197 13.22 -5.94 13.81
CA VAL A 197 14.00 -7.19 13.62
C VAL A 197 13.42 -8.29 14.50
N MET A 198 13.26 -9.49 13.93
CA MET A 198 12.76 -10.69 14.60
C MET A 198 13.80 -11.81 14.50
N LYS A 199 14.08 -12.49 15.62
CA LYS A 199 15.11 -13.53 15.73
C LYS A 199 14.75 -14.51 16.85
N GLN A 200 14.63 -15.80 16.56
CA GLN A 200 14.37 -16.87 17.53
C GLN A 200 13.11 -16.61 18.40
N GLY A 201 12.08 -15.99 17.81
CA GLY A 201 10.86 -15.56 18.51
C GLY A 201 11.02 -14.36 19.45
N ALA A 202 12.19 -13.73 19.48
CA ALA A 202 12.43 -12.43 20.11
C ALA A 202 12.34 -11.29 19.08
N ALA A 203 11.98 -10.09 19.53
CA ALA A 203 11.82 -8.92 18.68
C ALA A 203 12.59 -7.69 19.19
N ALA A 204 13.10 -6.89 18.25
CA ALA A 204 13.72 -5.60 18.50
C ALA A 204 13.11 -4.52 17.58
N LEU A 205 12.92 -3.32 18.13
CA LEU A 205 12.43 -2.13 17.43
C LEU A 205 13.54 -1.08 17.38
N VAL A 206 14.06 -0.78 16.19
CA VAL A 206 14.90 0.38 15.92
C VAL A 206 13.98 1.55 15.56
N HIS A 207 14.16 2.72 16.16
CA HIS A 207 13.40 3.92 15.80
C HIS A 207 14.20 5.22 15.91
N TRP A 208 13.74 6.26 15.21
CA TRP A 208 14.37 7.60 15.19
C TRP A 208 13.31 8.69 14.95
N ARG A 209 13.73 9.94 14.71
CA ARG A 209 12.85 11.08 14.39
C ARG A 209 13.37 11.98 13.26
N ASP A 210 14.68 12.00 13.00
CA ASP A 210 15.29 12.92 12.03
C ASP A 210 15.19 12.39 10.57
N PRO A 211 14.77 13.21 9.58
CA PRO A 211 14.58 12.81 8.18
C PRO A 211 15.87 12.70 7.37
N TYR A 212 17.05 13.00 7.95
CA TYR A 212 18.37 12.73 7.38
C TYR A 212 18.94 11.37 7.82
N ILE A 213 18.07 10.45 8.23
CA ILE A 213 18.40 9.04 8.46
C ILE A 213 17.92 8.18 7.28
N THR A 214 18.77 7.27 6.84
CA THR A 214 18.42 6.17 5.93
C THR A 214 18.59 4.86 6.67
N ALA A 215 17.55 4.04 6.71
CA ALA A 215 17.68 2.65 7.13
C ALA A 215 18.14 1.81 5.94
N GLU A 216 19.05 0.87 6.17
CA GLU A 216 19.46 -0.11 5.15
C GLU A 216 19.23 -1.53 5.65
N VAL A 217 18.88 -2.42 4.72
CA VAL A 217 18.83 -3.86 4.95
C VAL A 217 19.71 -4.55 3.90
N SER A 218 20.60 -5.41 4.37
CA SER A 218 21.50 -6.22 3.53
C SER A 218 21.28 -7.69 3.79
N SER A 219 21.16 -8.48 2.71
CA SER A 219 21.06 -9.93 2.75
C SER A 219 22.24 -10.55 1.99
N VAL A 220 23.00 -11.41 2.67
CA VAL A 220 24.20 -12.06 2.13
C VAL A 220 23.99 -13.57 2.13
N LEU A 221 24.28 -14.21 0.99
CA LEU A 221 24.30 -15.67 0.86
C LEU A 221 25.74 -16.17 1.05
N THR A 222 25.97 -16.97 2.09
CA THR A 222 27.27 -17.58 2.35
C THR A 222 27.32 -19.01 1.81
N ASN A 223 28.32 -19.33 0.99
CA ASN A 223 28.55 -20.68 0.48
C ASN A 223 29.46 -21.43 1.47
N ARG A 224 28.95 -22.46 2.14
CA ARG A 224 29.78 -23.47 2.84
C ARG A 224 29.86 -24.73 2.00
N PRO A 225 31.06 -25.25 1.66
CA PRO A 225 31.19 -26.53 0.94
C PRO A 225 30.47 -27.66 1.66
N GLY A 226 29.67 -28.44 0.93
CA GLY A 226 28.90 -29.57 1.48
C GLY A 226 27.56 -29.21 2.17
N PHE A 227 27.19 -27.93 2.25
CA PHE A 227 25.93 -27.47 2.84
C PHE A 227 25.11 -26.64 1.86
N ALA A 228 23.81 -26.47 2.15
CA ALA A 228 22.99 -25.48 1.46
C ALA A 228 23.54 -24.06 1.67
N ARG A 229 23.24 -23.14 0.74
CA ARG A 229 23.57 -21.72 0.91
C ARG A 229 22.83 -21.16 2.11
N SER A 230 23.55 -20.70 3.12
CA SER A 230 22.93 -20.05 4.26
C SER A 230 22.81 -18.54 4.04
N GLN A 231 21.66 -17.99 4.41
CA GLN A 231 21.35 -16.56 4.27
C GLN A 231 21.52 -15.85 5.62
N ILE A 232 22.09 -14.65 5.59
CA ILE A 232 22.20 -13.75 6.73
C ILE A 232 21.64 -12.38 6.34
N VAL A 233 20.58 -11.94 7.02
CA VAL A 233 20.00 -10.60 6.89
C VAL A 233 20.50 -9.72 8.03
N THR A 234 20.88 -8.49 7.70
CA THR A 234 21.44 -7.50 8.63
C THR A 234 20.82 -6.13 8.38
N SER A 235 20.85 -5.24 9.38
CA SER A 235 20.34 -3.87 9.28
C SER A 235 21.49 -2.85 9.39
N SER A 236 21.23 -1.58 9.05
CA SER A 236 22.10 -0.43 9.37
C SER A 236 21.30 0.87 9.39
N LEU A 237 21.83 1.90 10.06
CA LEU A 237 21.38 3.29 9.91
C LEU A 237 22.54 4.14 9.38
N VAL A 238 22.28 4.90 8.32
CA VAL A 238 23.18 5.96 7.84
C VAL A 238 22.61 7.30 8.28
N LEU A 239 23.40 8.04 9.07
CA LEU A 239 23.06 9.35 9.61
C LEU A 239 23.79 10.44 8.82
N GLN A 240 23.03 11.43 8.34
CA GLN A 240 23.49 12.57 7.55
C GLN A 240 22.99 13.89 8.18
N GLY A 241 23.42 15.05 7.65
CA GLY A 241 22.79 16.35 7.94
C GLY A 241 22.65 16.66 9.44
N SER A 242 21.41 16.82 9.92
CA SER A 242 21.06 17.05 11.33
C SER A 242 20.93 15.78 12.19
N ALA A 243 20.91 14.59 11.60
CA ALA A 243 20.69 13.34 12.32
C ALA A 243 21.82 13.04 13.31
N ARG A 244 21.52 13.02 14.61
CA ARG A 244 22.48 12.67 15.68
C ARG A 244 22.04 11.53 16.60
N ARG A 245 20.78 11.09 16.52
CA ARG A 245 20.17 10.17 17.51
C ARG A 245 19.23 9.14 16.91
N PHE A 246 19.22 7.95 17.51
CA PHE A 246 18.23 6.88 17.30
C PHE A 246 18.07 6.06 18.59
N SER A 247 17.21 5.04 18.59
CA SER A 247 17.02 4.15 19.74
C SER A 247 16.72 2.72 19.30
N VAL A 248 17.06 1.74 20.14
CA VAL A 248 16.80 0.31 19.93
C VAL A 248 16.13 -0.28 21.18
N ALA A 249 14.86 -0.65 21.06
CA ALA A 249 14.06 -1.25 22.11
C ALA A 249 13.97 -2.76 21.95
N PHE A 250 14.46 -3.52 22.94
CA PHE A 250 14.41 -4.99 22.93
C PHE A 250 13.12 -5.44 23.61
N LEU A 251 12.23 -6.07 22.86
CA LEU A 251 10.82 -6.23 23.25
C LEU A 251 10.56 -7.51 24.05
N GLY A 252 11.55 -8.40 24.16
CA GLY A 252 11.35 -9.77 24.63
C GLY A 252 10.78 -10.64 23.51
N ARG A 253 9.94 -11.62 23.87
CA ARG A 253 9.23 -12.45 22.89
C ARG A 253 8.24 -11.60 22.07
N GLY A 254 8.25 -11.74 20.75
CA GLY A 254 7.36 -10.97 19.88
C GLY A 254 7.59 -11.20 18.38
N ASP A 255 6.70 -10.60 17.60
CA ASP A 255 6.59 -10.67 16.14
C ASP A 255 6.40 -9.25 15.54
N HIS A 256 5.99 -9.15 14.26
CA HIS A 256 5.70 -7.87 13.61
C HIS A 256 4.53 -7.12 14.26
N VAL A 257 3.59 -7.81 14.92
CA VAL A 257 2.49 -7.19 15.67
C VAL A 257 3.02 -6.59 16.98
N ALA A 258 3.90 -7.30 17.69
CA ALA A 258 4.58 -6.78 18.88
C ALA A 258 5.45 -5.55 18.55
N ILE A 259 6.15 -5.58 17.40
CA ILE A 259 6.94 -4.45 16.89
C ILE A 259 6.03 -3.25 16.55
N GLY A 260 4.95 -3.46 15.81
CA GLY A 260 3.99 -2.40 15.47
C GLY A 260 3.34 -1.78 16.72
N ARG A 261 2.88 -2.60 17.66
CA ARG A 261 2.36 -2.14 18.96
C ARG A 261 3.40 -1.34 19.76
N ALA A 262 4.66 -1.78 19.79
CA ALA A 262 5.73 -1.04 20.46
C ALA A 262 6.01 0.31 19.78
N TYR A 263 5.94 0.37 18.45
CA TYR A 263 6.12 1.61 17.71
C TYR A 263 4.93 2.57 17.83
N ARG A 264 3.70 2.07 17.97
CA ARG A 264 2.50 2.86 18.27
C ARG A 264 2.63 3.69 19.56
N GLU A 265 3.34 3.16 20.57
CA GLU A 265 3.66 3.92 21.79
C GLU A 265 4.75 4.98 21.57
N VAL A 266 5.70 4.75 20.64
CA VAL A 266 6.64 5.79 20.17
C VAL A 266 5.86 6.89 19.45
N ALA A 267 5.07 6.54 18.44
CA ALA A 267 4.24 7.45 17.65
C ALA A 267 3.33 8.35 18.51
N ARG A 268 2.71 7.80 19.56
CA ARG A 268 1.90 8.57 20.51
C ARG A 268 2.71 9.59 21.31
N ARG A 269 3.93 9.23 21.73
CA ARG A 269 4.82 10.15 22.46
C ARG A 269 5.41 11.23 21.54
N GLU A 270 5.73 10.90 20.29
CA GLU A 270 6.30 11.85 19.34
C GLU A 270 5.29 12.83 18.74
N GLY A 271 3.99 12.51 18.81
CA GLY A 271 2.85 13.34 18.38
C GLY A 271 2.13 12.88 17.09
N TRP A 272 2.57 11.78 16.48
CA TRP A 272 2.06 11.31 15.18
C TRP A 272 0.84 10.39 15.29
N TRP A 273 0.65 9.71 16.42
CA TRP A 273 -0.56 8.93 16.67
C TRP A 273 -1.70 9.86 17.15
N VAL A 274 -2.57 10.29 16.24
CA VAL A 274 -3.78 11.07 16.52
C VAL A 274 -5.01 10.25 16.11
N PRO A 275 -5.77 9.68 17.06
CA PRO A 275 -6.89 8.79 16.77
C PRO A 275 -8.12 9.54 16.26
N TRP A 276 -9.03 8.82 15.62
CA TRP A 276 -10.31 9.36 15.17
C TRP A 276 -11.10 10.08 16.25
N ASP A 277 -11.08 9.59 17.50
CA ASP A 277 -11.81 10.21 18.61
C ASP A 277 -11.35 11.65 18.91
N VAL A 278 -10.09 12.01 18.58
CA VAL A 278 -9.59 13.39 18.63
C VAL A 278 -10.00 14.15 17.38
N LYS A 279 -9.94 13.53 16.19
CA LYS A 279 -10.29 14.18 14.91
C LYS A 279 -11.79 14.48 14.75
N LEU A 280 -12.66 13.69 15.38
CA LEU A 280 -14.10 13.85 15.38
C LEU A 280 -14.59 14.88 16.42
N ALA A 281 -13.76 15.26 17.39
CA ALA A 281 -14.10 16.27 18.38
C ALA A 281 -14.29 17.64 17.68
N GLY A 282 -15.50 18.18 17.75
CA GLY A 282 -15.90 19.39 17.01
C GLY A 282 -16.14 19.19 15.50
N HIS A 283 -15.84 18.00 14.96
CA HIS A 283 -15.87 17.69 13.53
C HIS A 283 -16.52 16.32 13.23
N PRO A 284 -17.79 16.09 13.62
CA PRO A 284 -18.47 14.82 13.42
C PRO A 284 -18.66 14.44 11.95
N GLU A 285 -18.64 15.42 11.02
CA GLU A 285 -18.77 15.21 9.58
C GLU A 285 -17.68 14.31 9.00
N ARG A 286 -16.48 14.31 9.60
CA ARG A 286 -15.35 13.44 9.20
C ARG A 286 -15.69 11.95 9.33
N ALA A 287 -16.65 11.57 10.18
CA ALA A 287 -17.12 10.19 10.29
C ALA A 287 -17.80 9.67 9.01
N LYS A 288 -18.19 10.54 8.06
CA LYS A 288 -18.66 10.12 6.73
C LYS A 288 -17.60 9.32 5.95
N LEU A 289 -16.31 9.45 6.28
CA LEU A 289 -15.24 8.63 5.68
C LEU A 289 -15.33 7.14 6.07
N PHE A 290 -16.08 6.77 7.12
CA PHE A 290 -16.18 5.38 7.58
C PHE A 290 -17.15 4.60 6.69
N GLY A 291 -16.61 3.68 5.89
CA GLY A 291 -17.33 2.94 4.84
C GLY A 291 -17.30 3.61 3.46
N ALA A 292 -16.90 4.88 3.36
CA ALA A 292 -16.89 5.58 2.08
C ALA A 292 -15.82 5.02 1.13
N ALA A 293 -16.23 4.53 -0.03
CA ALA A 293 -15.30 4.25 -1.11
C ALA A 293 -14.82 5.56 -1.77
N ASN A 294 -13.57 5.60 -2.24
CA ASN A 294 -13.04 6.74 -2.98
C ASN A 294 -13.35 6.58 -4.47
N TYR A 295 -14.40 7.21 -4.97
CA TYR A 295 -14.77 7.18 -6.38
C TYR A 295 -14.32 8.49 -7.04
N LYS A 296 -13.36 8.40 -7.96
CA LYS A 296 -12.64 9.56 -8.50
C LYS A 296 -12.76 9.62 -10.01
N LEU A 297 -13.44 10.66 -10.50
CA LEU A 297 -13.35 11.07 -11.90
C LEU A 297 -11.97 11.72 -12.07
N TRP A 298 -10.98 10.91 -12.46
CA TRP A 298 -9.57 11.27 -12.35
C TRP A 298 -9.22 12.54 -13.13
N SER A 299 -9.75 12.69 -14.33
CA SER A 299 -9.52 13.85 -15.20
C SER A 299 -10.78 14.15 -16.01
N LEU A 300 -11.58 15.14 -15.57
CA LEU A 300 -12.75 15.63 -16.32
C LEU A 300 -12.32 16.18 -17.69
N LEU A 301 -11.28 17.01 -17.68
CA LEU A 301 -10.59 17.51 -18.87
C LEU A 301 -9.13 17.02 -18.87
N ASP A 302 -8.77 16.17 -19.83
CA ASP A 302 -7.39 15.77 -20.12
C ASP A 302 -6.83 16.65 -21.25
N ARG A 303 -5.95 17.59 -20.91
CA ARG A 303 -5.23 18.43 -21.88
C ARG A 303 -3.74 18.13 -21.83
N ARG A 304 -3.15 17.81 -22.98
CA ARG A 304 -1.74 17.43 -23.14
C ARG A 304 -0.98 18.52 -23.86
N MET A 305 0.13 18.94 -23.27
CA MET A 305 1.09 19.91 -23.78
C MET A 305 2.45 19.24 -24.04
N ASN A 306 3.28 19.86 -24.87
CA ASN A 306 4.70 19.52 -25.00
C ASN A 306 5.50 19.80 -23.71
N GLU A 307 6.73 19.26 -23.61
CA GLU A 307 7.67 19.46 -22.50
C GLU A 307 7.84 20.95 -22.09
N GLU A 308 7.82 21.89 -23.05
CA GLU A 308 7.98 23.33 -22.78
C GLU A 308 6.69 24.06 -22.33
N SER A 309 5.53 23.39 -22.32
CA SER A 309 4.20 23.98 -22.05
C SER A 309 3.74 25.03 -23.08
N THR A 310 4.28 25.01 -24.31
CA THR A 310 4.05 26.06 -25.34
C THR A 310 3.09 25.68 -26.46
N ARG A 311 2.72 24.41 -26.61
CA ARG A 311 1.87 23.87 -27.67
C ARG A 311 0.96 22.77 -27.12
N GLU A 312 -0.34 22.87 -27.40
CA GLU A 312 -1.29 21.80 -27.15
C GLU A 312 -1.15 20.67 -28.17
N GLU A 313 -1.18 19.43 -27.67
CA GLU A 313 -1.02 18.20 -28.48
C GLU A 313 -2.30 17.36 -28.49
N ARG A 314 -3.10 17.42 -27.42
CA ARG A 314 -4.45 16.84 -27.34
C ARG A 314 -5.28 17.57 -26.29
N VAL A 315 -6.59 17.66 -26.53
CA VAL A 315 -7.58 17.97 -25.50
C VAL A 315 -8.72 16.95 -25.56
N THR A 316 -9.26 16.52 -24.42
CA THR A 316 -10.34 15.53 -24.34
C THR A 316 -11.18 15.77 -23.08
N VAL A 317 -12.48 16.00 -23.25
CA VAL A 317 -13.47 16.02 -22.15
C VAL A 317 -13.94 14.59 -21.93
N ASN A 318 -13.58 14.00 -20.78
CA ASN A 318 -14.05 12.67 -20.38
C ASN A 318 -15.42 12.74 -19.67
N TRP A 319 -15.69 13.85 -18.96
CA TRP A 319 -17.00 14.20 -18.43
C TRP A 319 -17.15 15.72 -18.37
N THR A 320 -18.29 16.24 -18.80
CA THR A 320 -18.77 17.57 -18.41
C THR A 320 -19.17 17.60 -16.93
N PHE A 321 -19.36 18.80 -16.36
CA PHE A 321 -19.81 18.93 -14.97
C PHE A 321 -21.23 18.36 -14.74
N ASP A 322 -22.13 18.43 -15.73
CA ASP A 322 -23.43 17.76 -15.64
C ASP A 322 -23.30 16.23 -15.66
N GLU A 323 -22.46 15.68 -16.55
CA GLU A 323 -22.22 14.23 -16.57
C GLU A 323 -21.60 13.75 -15.26
N ALA A 324 -20.65 14.49 -14.68
CA ALA A 324 -20.05 14.17 -13.38
C ALA A 324 -21.10 14.08 -12.25
N ALA A 325 -22.09 14.98 -12.26
CA ALA A 325 -23.23 14.89 -11.34
C ALA A 325 -24.13 13.68 -11.66
N GLN A 326 -24.41 13.40 -12.94
CA GLN A 326 -25.17 12.21 -13.35
C GLN A 326 -24.46 10.90 -12.96
N VAL A 327 -23.12 10.83 -12.94
CA VAL A 327 -22.37 9.67 -12.41
C VAL A 327 -22.63 9.50 -10.92
N ALA A 328 -22.49 10.55 -10.11
CA ALA A 328 -22.77 10.47 -8.68
C ALA A 328 -24.22 10.06 -8.39
N GLU A 329 -25.18 10.60 -9.15
CA GLU A 329 -26.60 10.24 -9.07
C GLU A 329 -26.86 8.77 -9.43
N HIS A 330 -26.18 8.22 -10.44
CA HIS A 330 -26.23 6.80 -10.81
C HIS A 330 -25.69 5.89 -9.69
N LEU A 331 -24.53 6.21 -9.11
CA LEU A 331 -23.98 5.45 -7.97
C LEU A 331 -24.97 5.39 -6.80
N ASN A 332 -25.65 6.52 -6.52
CA ASN A 332 -26.54 6.61 -5.36
C ASN A 332 -27.90 5.94 -5.60
N ARG A 333 -28.50 6.09 -6.79
CA ARG A 333 -29.86 5.63 -7.09
C ARG A 333 -29.89 4.22 -7.67
N ASP A 334 -29.05 3.96 -8.67
CA ASP A 334 -29.09 2.73 -9.45
C ASP A 334 -28.22 1.64 -8.81
N LEU A 335 -27.02 2.01 -8.35
CA LEU A 335 -26.12 1.11 -7.64
C LEU A 335 -26.34 1.09 -6.12
N GLN A 336 -27.13 2.02 -5.59
CA GLN A 336 -27.47 2.10 -4.16
C GLN A 336 -26.23 2.13 -3.25
N LEU A 337 -25.24 2.96 -3.61
CA LEU A 337 -24.13 3.31 -2.72
C LEU A 337 -24.59 4.38 -1.73
N ASP A 338 -24.41 4.08 -0.45
CA ASP A 338 -24.77 4.92 0.69
C ASP A 338 -23.65 5.92 1.05
N LYS A 339 -22.40 5.53 0.82
CA LYS A 339 -21.21 6.30 1.22
C LYS A 339 -20.14 6.32 0.14
N VAL A 340 -19.89 7.51 -0.39
CA VAL A 340 -18.83 7.76 -1.36
C VAL A 340 -18.11 9.05 -0.98
N LEU A 341 -16.78 9.00 -1.03
CA LEU A 341 -15.92 10.16 -1.20
C LEU A 341 -15.80 10.36 -2.71
N PHE A 342 -16.56 11.32 -3.24
CA PHE A 342 -16.66 11.56 -4.67
C PHE A 342 -15.68 12.67 -5.04
N LEU A 343 -14.60 12.31 -5.73
CA LEU A 343 -13.51 13.22 -6.10
C LEU A 343 -13.56 13.57 -7.58
N MET A 344 -13.37 14.86 -7.89
CA MET A 344 -13.15 15.34 -9.24
C MET A 344 -11.71 15.86 -9.40
N GLY A 345 -10.99 15.35 -10.38
CA GLY A 345 -9.70 15.88 -10.85
C GLY A 345 -9.82 16.46 -12.25
N GLY A 346 -8.95 17.40 -12.61
CA GLY A 346 -9.01 18.07 -13.92
C GLY A 346 -10.27 18.91 -14.15
N TRP A 347 -10.86 19.44 -13.07
CA TRP A 347 -11.94 20.43 -13.09
C TRP A 347 -11.44 21.87 -13.28
N ILE A 348 -10.14 22.10 -13.07
CA ILE A 348 -9.47 23.41 -13.14
C ILE A 348 -9.40 23.95 -14.58
N HIS A 349 -9.16 25.26 -14.70
CA HIS A 349 -9.16 26.05 -15.95
C HIS A 349 -8.73 25.30 -17.23
N ARG A 350 -7.60 24.56 -17.19
CA ARG A 350 -7.08 23.85 -18.37
C ARG A 350 -7.05 22.33 -18.25
N GLY A 351 -7.63 21.75 -17.21
CA GLY A 351 -7.69 20.30 -17.00
C GLY A 351 -6.57 19.76 -16.09
N TYR A 352 -6.50 18.45 -15.95
CA TYR A 352 -5.60 17.76 -15.01
C TYR A 352 -4.13 18.13 -15.28
N ASP A 353 -3.30 18.29 -14.24
CA ASP A 353 -1.88 18.67 -14.32
C ASP A 353 -1.55 19.88 -15.25
N ASN A 354 -2.40 20.90 -15.33
CA ASN A 354 -2.15 22.09 -16.17
C ASN A 354 -2.20 23.39 -15.35
N GLN A 355 -1.25 24.31 -15.60
CA GLN A 355 -1.22 25.69 -15.05
C GLN A 355 -1.33 25.86 -13.52
N HIS A 356 -1.16 24.81 -12.71
CA HIS A 356 -1.11 24.96 -11.25
C HIS A 356 -0.10 26.04 -10.83
N PRO A 357 -0.43 26.95 -9.89
CA PRO A 357 -1.65 26.99 -9.06
C PRO A 357 -2.79 27.88 -9.61
N ASP A 358 -2.77 28.29 -10.89
CA ASP A 358 -3.75 29.20 -11.49
C ASP A 358 -5.02 28.45 -11.97
N ILE A 359 -5.76 27.93 -11.00
CA ILE A 359 -6.80 26.90 -11.18
C ILE A 359 -8.19 27.39 -11.63
N LEU A 360 -8.48 28.69 -11.54
CA LEU A 360 -9.79 29.28 -11.87
C LEU A 360 -9.71 30.24 -13.08
N PRO A 361 -10.78 30.40 -13.88
CA PRO A 361 -12.12 29.80 -13.73
C PRO A 361 -12.12 28.29 -13.95
N ALA A 362 -13.17 27.58 -13.52
CA ALA A 362 -13.30 26.14 -13.77
C ALA A 362 -13.38 25.84 -15.29
N ALA A 363 -12.94 24.64 -15.69
CA ALA A 363 -12.78 24.21 -17.07
C ALA A 363 -13.96 24.63 -17.99
N PRO A 364 -13.76 25.59 -18.92
CA PRO A 364 -14.82 26.06 -19.82
C PRO A 364 -15.40 24.93 -20.68
N GLU A 365 -14.57 24.00 -21.13
CA GLU A 365 -14.97 22.84 -21.94
C GLU A 365 -15.85 21.84 -21.17
N CYS A 366 -15.80 21.83 -19.84
CA CYS A 366 -16.69 21.04 -18.99
C CYS A 366 -17.98 21.79 -18.59
N GLY A 367 -18.12 23.07 -18.95
CA GLY A 367 -19.27 23.93 -18.65
C GLY A 367 -18.99 25.13 -17.72
N GLY A 368 -17.75 25.30 -17.25
CA GLY A 368 -17.32 26.42 -16.42
C GLY A 368 -17.98 26.54 -15.03
N ASP A 369 -17.71 27.66 -14.36
CA ASP A 369 -18.08 27.94 -12.96
C ASP A 369 -19.56 27.67 -12.63
N ALA A 370 -20.48 28.01 -13.53
CA ALA A 370 -21.92 27.84 -13.29
C ALA A 370 -22.33 26.36 -13.26
N ALA A 371 -21.85 25.56 -14.22
CA ALA A 371 -22.11 24.12 -14.25
C ALA A 371 -21.35 23.38 -13.12
N PHE A 372 -20.14 23.83 -12.79
CA PHE A 372 -19.36 23.32 -11.66
C PHE A 372 -20.04 23.56 -10.31
N THR A 373 -20.67 24.73 -10.13
CA THR A 373 -21.50 25.07 -8.96
C THR A 373 -22.71 24.13 -8.84
N ASP A 374 -23.46 23.93 -9.93
CA ASP A 374 -24.64 23.06 -9.91
C ASP A 374 -24.28 21.58 -9.70
N CYS A 375 -23.20 21.12 -10.34
CA CYS A 375 -22.62 19.80 -10.13
C CYS A 375 -22.27 19.57 -8.65
N SER A 376 -21.55 20.54 -8.05
CA SER A 376 -21.18 20.49 -6.63
C SER A 376 -22.41 20.43 -5.71
N ARG A 377 -23.43 21.25 -6.00
CA ARG A 377 -24.72 21.25 -5.30
C ARG A 377 -25.43 19.89 -5.39
N ARG A 378 -25.45 19.27 -6.57
CA ARG A 378 -26.12 17.97 -6.82
C ARG A 378 -25.43 16.82 -6.13
N ILE A 379 -24.11 16.69 -6.24
CA ILE A 379 -23.32 15.64 -5.59
C ILE A 379 -23.54 15.68 -4.06
N ARG A 380 -23.48 16.87 -3.46
CA ARG A 380 -23.66 17.04 -2.00
C ARG A 380 -25.09 16.77 -1.53
N ALA A 381 -26.09 17.00 -2.39
CA ALA A 381 -27.49 16.66 -2.10
C ALA A 381 -27.75 15.14 -1.98
N LEU A 382 -26.85 14.29 -2.48
CA LEU A 382 -26.90 12.82 -2.29
C LEU A 382 -26.36 12.38 -0.92
N GLY A 383 -25.84 13.30 -0.10
CA GLY A 383 -25.26 13.01 1.21
C GLY A 383 -23.78 12.58 1.17
N TYR A 384 -23.23 12.30 -0.02
CA TYR A 384 -21.81 12.01 -0.26
C TYR A 384 -20.87 13.12 0.27
N LEU A 385 -19.59 12.79 0.39
CA LEU A 385 -18.53 13.77 0.55
C LEU A 385 -18.06 14.22 -0.83
N LEU A 386 -18.30 15.49 -1.18
CA LEU A 386 -17.68 16.07 -2.38
C LEU A 386 -16.24 16.50 -2.04
N GLY A 387 -15.28 16.09 -2.86
CA GLY A 387 -13.93 16.65 -2.81
C GLY A 387 -13.35 16.96 -4.18
N LEU A 388 -12.31 17.79 -4.16
CA LEU A 388 -11.66 18.33 -5.35
C LEU A 388 -10.16 18.03 -5.28
N HIS A 389 -9.59 17.62 -6.40
CA HIS A 389 -8.16 17.36 -6.56
C HIS A 389 -7.47 18.55 -7.23
N ASP A 390 -6.34 18.95 -6.65
CA ASP A 390 -5.54 20.12 -7.00
C ASP A 390 -4.05 19.85 -6.70
N ASN A 391 -3.13 20.74 -7.06
CA ASN A 391 -1.69 20.62 -6.82
C ASN A 391 -1.09 22.03 -6.56
N TYR A 392 -0.23 22.14 -5.55
CA TYR A 392 0.50 23.38 -5.20
C TYR A 392 2.02 23.19 -5.15
N GLN A 393 2.52 21.99 -5.48
CA GLN A 393 3.94 21.70 -5.56
C GLN A 393 4.47 21.90 -6.99
N ASP A 394 3.74 21.45 -8.01
CA ASP A 394 4.14 21.63 -9.41
C ASP A 394 3.67 23.00 -9.95
N ILE A 395 4.56 23.69 -10.69
CA ILE A 395 4.26 24.91 -11.47
C ILE A 395 4.84 24.81 -12.88
N TYR A 396 4.08 25.30 -13.88
CA TYR A 396 4.38 25.14 -15.32
C TYR A 396 4.77 26.47 -15.97
N ARG A 397 5.56 26.44 -17.05
CA ARG A 397 6.11 27.65 -17.69
C ARG A 397 5.05 28.59 -18.27
N ASP A 398 3.84 28.08 -18.52
CA ASP A 398 2.68 28.80 -19.05
C ASP A 398 1.64 29.14 -17.97
N SER A 399 1.95 28.93 -16.68
CA SER A 399 1.08 29.32 -15.56
C SER A 399 1.12 30.85 -15.39
N PRO A 400 -0.02 31.57 -15.32
CA PRO A 400 -0.07 33.00 -15.05
C PRO A 400 0.75 33.49 -13.83
N SER A 401 0.96 32.63 -12.83
CA SER A 401 1.77 32.88 -11.63
C SER A 401 3.23 32.42 -11.75
N TRP A 402 3.73 32.04 -12.93
CA TRP A 402 5.12 31.61 -13.10
C TRP A 402 6.10 32.72 -12.71
N ASP A 403 6.86 32.46 -11.66
CA ASP A 403 8.03 33.23 -11.25
C ASP A 403 9.08 32.27 -10.67
N GLU A 404 10.31 32.34 -11.19
CA GLU A 404 11.46 31.57 -10.70
C GLU A 404 11.82 31.88 -9.23
N ASN A 405 11.27 32.96 -8.67
CA ASN A 405 11.36 33.30 -7.26
C ASN A 405 10.44 32.46 -6.35
N LEU A 406 9.50 31.70 -6.91
CA LEU A 406 8.65 30.75 -6.17
C LEU A 406 9.24 29.33 -6.14
N ILE A 407 10.16 29.04 -7.04
CA ILE A 407 10.63 27.67 -7.37
C ILE A 407 11.85 27.30 -6.51
N MET A 408 11.92 26.04 -6.07
CA MET A 408 13.09 25.49 -5.36
C MET A 408 14.34 25.55 -6.23
N LYS A 409 15.51 25.72 -5.60
CA LYS A 409 16.82 25.66 -6.27
C LYS A 409 17.72 24.59 -5.69
N ASN A 410 18.46 23.95 -6.58
CA ASN A 410 19.58 23.05 -6.28
C ASN A 410 20.77 23.82 -5.70
N ARG A 411 21.77 23.10 -5.17
CA ARG A 411 22.98 23.66 -4.55
C ARG A 411 23.88 24.47 -5.49
N ASP A 412 23.68 24.36 -6.81
CA ASP A 412 24.34 25.13 -7.87
C ASP A 412 23.54 26.37 -8.31
N GLY A 413 22.35 26.60 -7.73
CA GLY A 413 21.43 27.69 -8.11
C GLY A 413 20.47 27.35 -9.25
N SER A 414 20.56 26.17 -9.87
CA SER A 414 19.62 25.74 -10.92
C SER A 414 18.23 25.43 -10.34
N LEU A 415 17.17 25.65 -11.13
CA LEU A 415 15.80 25.34 -10.72
C LEU A 415 15.58 23.84 -10.58
N VAL A 416 14.84 23.42 -9.54
CA VAL A 416 14.43 22.03 -9.37
C VAL A 416 13.28 21.71 -10.32
N LYS A 417 13.53 20.82 -11.28
CA LYS A 417 12.49 20.29 -12.19
C LYS A 417 11.61 19.27 -11.46
N GLY A 418 10.30 19.33 -11.75
CA GLY A 418 9.32 18.33 -11.37
C GLY A 418 9.13 17.26 -12.45
N GLY A 419 7.96 16.60 -12.41
CA GLY A 419 7.59 15.58 -13.39
C GLY A 419 7.40 16.11 -14.82
N HIS A 420 7.19 15.18 -15.76
CA HIS A 420 6.61 15.50 -17.06
C HIS A 420 5.17 15.01 -17.04
N TRP A 421 4.25 15.95 -16.90
CA TRP A 421 2.84 15.71 -16.62
C TRP A 421 1.98 16.13 -17.81
N ALA A 422 0.67 16.37 -17.62
CA ALA A 422 -0.19 16.73 -18.74
C ALA A 422 0.12 18.12 -19.31
N GLY A 423 0.39 19.11 -18.46
CA GLY A 423 0.86 20.44 -18.84
C GLY A 423 2.34 20.54 -19.26
N GLY A 424 3.02 19.42 -19.51
CA GLY A 424 4.43 19.40 -19.88
C GLY A 424 5.38 19.31 -18.66
N ARG A 425 6.52 20.00 -18.70
CA ARG A 425 7.51 20.00 -17.62
C ARG A 425 7.07 20.89 -16.46
N ALA A 426 6.72 20.25 -15.35
CA ALA A 426 6.60 20.93 -14.07
C ALA A 426 7.97 21.34 -13.50
N TYR A 427 7.96 22.35 -12.63
CA TYR A 427 9.05 22.74 -11.74
C TYR A 427 8.52 22.75 -10.31
N LEU A 428 9.37 22.50 -9.32
CA LEU A 428 8.93 22.32 -7.93
C LEU A 428 8.91 23.67 -7.19
N THR A 429 7.70 24.15 -6.89
CA THR A 429 7.44 25.28 -5.99
C THR A 429 8.00 25.00 -4.60
N CYS A 430 8.68 25.98 -4.02
CA CYS A 430 9.14 25.93 -2.65
C CYS A 430 7.93 25.83 -1.71
N SER A 431 7.88 24.83 -0.82
CA SER A 431 6.68 24.52 -0.03
C SER A 431 6.22 25.68 0.88
N LYS A 432 7.15 26.51 1.35
CA LYS A 432 6.86 27.79 2.01
C LYS A 432 6.06 28.76 1.13
N MET A 433 6.40 28.82 -0.15
CA MET A 433 5.73 29.67 -1.15
C MET A 433 4.40 29.06 -1.59
N ALA A 434 4.30 27.72 -1.66
CA ALA A 434 3.07 26.98 -1.94
C ALA A 434 1.93 27.32 -0.96
N VAL A 435 2.22 27.45 0.34
CA VAL A 435 1.26 27.94 1.35
C VAL A 435 0.72 29.32 0.98
N GLY A 436 1.62 30.26 0.64
CA GLY A 436 1.23 31.62 0.25
C GLY A 436 0.48 31.70 -1.09
N LEU A 437 0.65 30.73 -1.98
CA LEU A 437 -0.13 30.58 -3.22
C LEU A 437 -1.53 30.05 -2.91
N ALA A 438 -1.65 29.00 -2.10
CA ALA A 438 -2.93 28.42 -1.68
C ALA A 438 -3.82 29.41 -0.90
N GLN A 439 -3.19 30.31 -0.12
CA GLN A 439 -3.86 31.35 0.68
C GLN A 439 -4.39 32.55 -0.12
N ARG A 440 -4.08 32.67 -1.41
CA ARG A 440 -4.57 33.78 -2.25
C ARG A 440 -6.10 33.74 -2.39
N PRO A 441 -6.81 34.89 -2.41
CA PRO A 441 -8.26 34.92 -2.50
C PRO A 441 -8.86 34.15 -3.68
N GLN A 442 -8.17 34.12 -4.83
CA GLN A 442 -8.59 33.39 -6.04
C GLN A 442 -8.26 31.89 -6.05
N ASN A 443 -7.60 31.38 -5.00
CA ASN A 443 -7.22 29.97 -4.87
C ASN A 443 -8.21 29.24 -3.95
N LEU A 444 -7.74 28.54 -2.91
CA LEU A 444 -8.60 27.73 -2.03
C LEU A 444 -9.85 28.47 -1.50
N PRO A 445 -9.81 29.77 -1.13
CA PRO A 445 -11.00 30.52 -0.70
C PRO A 445 -12.07 30.68 -1.78
N ALA A 446 -11.68 30.98 -3.03
CA ALA A 446 -12.63 31.11 -4.15
C ALA A 446 -13.28 29.77 -4.50
N VAL A 447 -12.50 28.70 -4.56
CA VAL A 447 -13.00 27.34 -4.87
C VAL A 447 -13.96 26.86 -3.78
N ARG A 448 -13.66 27.14 -2.50
CA ARG A 448 -14.54 26.84 -1.36
C ARG A 448 -15.86 27.63 -1.44
N LYS A 449 -15.79 28.91 -1.82
CA LYS A 449 -16.96 29.78 -2.02
C LYS A 449 -17.83 29.34 -3.21
N LEU A 450 -17.22 28.85 -4.28
CA LEU A 450 -17.90 28.43 -5.52
C LEU A 450 -18.63 27.08 -5.36
N THR A 451 -17.98 26.11 -4.71
CA THR A 451 -18.45 24.71 -4.69
C THR A 451 -19.11 24.29 -3.38
N GLY A 452 -18.69 24.89 -2.25
CA GLY A 452 -19.04 24.39 -0.92
C GLY A 452 -18.54 22.96 -0.65
N ALA A 453 -17.55 22.44 -1.39
CA ALA A 453 -17.04 21.08 -1.24
C ALA A 453 -16.61 20.74 0.20
N ASP A 454 -16.77 19.49 0.61
CA ASP A 454 -16.57 19.01 1.98
C ASP A 454 -15.14 18.53 2.24
N ALA A 455 -14.39 18.22 1.18
CA ALA A 455 -13.01 17.76 1.23
C ALA A 455 -12.13 18.46 0.19
N TYR A 456 -10.83 18.56 0.46
CA TYR A 456 -9.84 18.98 -0.53
C TYR A 456 -8.64 18.04 -0.57
N PHE A 457 -8.14 17.77 -1.78
CA PHE A 457 -6.98 16.92 -2.02
C PHE A 457 -5.90 17.73 -2.73
N ILE A 458 -4.75 17.95 -2.07
CA ILE A 458 -3.59 18.58 -2.72
C ILE A 458 -2.57 17.49 -3.03
N ASP A 459 -2.42 17.19 -4.31
CA ASP A 459 -1.57 16.12 -4.84
C ASP A 459 -0.10 16.31 -4.47
N THR A 460 0.65 15.21 -4.52
CA THR A 460 2.09 15.08 -4.23
C THR A 460 2.55 15.43 -2.80
N THR A 461 1.81 16.23 -2.03
CA THR A 461 2.22 16.81 -0.72
C THR A 461 2.82 15.79 0.25
N TYR A 462 2.24 14.59 0.38
CA TYR A 462 2.78 13.50 1.24
C TYR A 462 3.46 12.36 0.47
N ALA A 463 3.49 12.42 -0.86
CA ALA A 463 4.13 11.41 -1.70
C ALA A 463 5.56 11.79 -2.05
N ALA A 464 5.75 13.03 -2.50
CA ALA A 464 7.07 13.61 -2.69
C ALA A 464 7.87 13.52 -1.38
N GLY A 465 9.11 13.07 -1.50
CA GLY A 465 10.02 13.04 -0.36
C GLY A 465 10.25 14.44 0.22
N LEU A 466 10.86 14.50 1.41
CA LEU A 466 11.26 15.78 1.98
C LEU A 466 12.46 16.33 1.22
N LEU A 467 12.28 17.55 0.69
CA LEU A 467 13.25 18.23 -0.18
C LEU A 467 14.11 19.24 0.60
N GLU A 468 15.10 19.80 -0.07
CA GLU A 468 15.89 20.94 0.40
C GLU A 468 15.80 22.06 -0.65
N CYS A 469 15.80 23.33 -0.23
CA CYS A 469 15.88 24.49 -1.12
C CYS A 469 17.12 25.32 -0.80
N PHE A 470 17.86 25.72 -1.84
CA PHE A 470 19.09 26.50 -1.75
C PHE A 470 18.98 27.93 -2.32
N ASP A 471 17.77 28.40 -2.65
CA ASP A 471 17.57 29.83 -2.94
C ASP A 471 17.76 30.62 -1.63
N PRO A 472 18.63 31.65 -1.58
CA PRO A 472 18.91 32.39 -0.34
C PRO A 472 17.72 33.17 0.22
N ARG A 473 16.61 33.29 -0.52
CA ARG A 473 15.40 34.02 -0.12
C ARG A 473 14.37 33.12 0.58
N HIS A 474 14.39 31.82 0.31
CA HIS A 474 13.53 30.81 0.95
C HIS A 474 14.24 29.46 1.12
N PRO A 475 15.42 29.44 1.79
CA PRO A 475 16.14 28.19 2.01
C PRO A 475 15.33 27.26 2.92
N LEU A 476 15.38 25.96 2.62
CA LEU A 476 14.66 24.91 3.37
C LEU A 476 15.58 23.71 3.62
N SER A 477 15.58 23.20 4.86
CA SER A 477 15.96 21.83 5.17
C SER A 477 14.77 20.87 5.02
N ARG A 478 15.00 19.57 5.14
CA ARG A 478 13.92 18.57 5.19
C ARG A 478 12.94 18.77 6.35
N HIS A 479 13.40 19.37 7.47
CA HIS A 479 12.51 19.70 8.59
C HIS A 479 11.59 20.88 8.25
N ASP A 480 12.10 21.87 7.52
CA ASP A 480 11.29 23.02 7.07
C ASP A 480 10.29 22.59 5.99
N ASP A 481 10.69 21.75 5.04
CA ASP A 481 9.78 21.21 4.00
C ASP A 481 8.64 20.38 4.64
N LEU A 482 8.93 19.58 5.67
CA LEU A 482 7.91 18.87 6.45
C LEU A 482 6.94 19.87 7.11
N TYR A 483 7.46 20.91 7.75
CA TYR A 483 6.64 21.93 8.42
C TYR A 483 5.72 22.68 7.44
N TRP A 484 6.22 23.13 6.29
CA TRP A 484 5.38 23.84 5.31
C TRP A 484 4.38 22.91 4.60
N LYS A 485 4.71 21.63 4.43
CA LYS A 485 3.77 20.59 3.99
C LYS A 485 2.67 20.31 5.02
N GLN A 486 2.95 20.39 6.33
CA GLN A 486 1.91 20.38 7.36
C GLN A 486 1.04 21.65 7.29
N ALA A 487 1.65 22.83 7.16
CA ALA A 487 0.96 24.12 7.15
C ALA A 487 -0.05 24.28 5.98
N ILE A 488 0.28 23.81 4.76
CA ILE A 488 -0.67 23.84 3.63
C ILE A 488 -1.85 22.87 3.86
N SER A 489 -1.59 21.72 4.49
CA SER A 489 -2.63 20.75 4.83
C SER A 489 -3.59 21.28 5.90
N ASP A 490 -3.07 21.85 6.99
CA ASP A 490 -3.92 22.43 8.04
C ASP A 490 -4.79 23.56 7.51
N TYR A 491 -4.24 24.46 6.68
CA TYR A 491 -5.01 25.54 6.07
C TYR A 491 -6.13 25.05 5.15
N ALA A 492 -5.84 24.06 4.29
CA ALA A 492 -6.88 23.45 3.45
C ALA A 492 -7.93 22.70 4.30
N ARG A 493 -7.50 22.04 5.38
CA ARG A 493 -8.38 21.31 6.31
C ARG A 493 -9.29 22.25 7.10
N GLU A 494 -8.81 23.43 7.50
CA GLU A 494 -9.59 24.48 8.15
C GLU A 494 -10.68 25.02 7.21
N LEU A 495 -10.34 25.30 5.95
CA LEU A 495 -11.30 25.82 4.96
C LEU A 495 -12.40 24.81 4.61
N TYR A 496 -12.05 23.54 4.36
CA TYR A 496 -12.97 22.53 3.79
C TYR A 496 -13.59 21.61 4.86
N GLY A 497 -12.89 21.32 5.96
CA GLY A 497 -13.29 20.39 7.02
C GLY A 497 -12.55 19.05 6.95
N ILE A 498 -12.43 18.48 5.75
CA ILE A 498 -11.67 17.24 5.46
C ILE A 498 -10.48 17.55 4.55
N PHE A 499 -9.30 17.00 4.85
CA PHE A 499 -8.13 17.09 3.97
C PHE A 499 -7.56 15.71 3.61
N GLY A 500 -7.00 15.59 2.40
CA GLY A 500 -6.21 14.44 1.99
C GLY A 500 -5.09 14.78 1.00
N SER A 501 -4.19 13.83 0.76
CA SER A 501 -3.13 13.94 -0.24
C SER A 501 -2.63 12.57 -0.69
N GLU A 502 -1.77 12.57 -1.70
CA GLU A 502 -1.19 11.38 -2.31
C GLU A 502 -0.15 10.72 -1.40
N CYS A 503 -0.10 9.40 -1.46
CA CYS A 503 0.58 8.51 -0.53
C CYS A 503 0.17 8.79 0.93
N GLY A 504 1.10 9.14 1.82
CA GLY A 504 0.84 9.36 3.24
C GLY A 504 2.05 9.04 4.10
N ARG A 505 2.28 9.84 5.15
CA ARG A 505 3.42 9.72 6.07
C ARG A 505 2.90 9.89 7.49
N GLU A 506 3.57 9.33 8.49
CA GLU A 506 3.08 9.45 9.87
C GLU A 506 3.02 10.90 10.40
N TRP A 507 3.98 11.74 10.00
CA TRP A 507 3.98 13.17 10.36
C TRP A 507 2.80 13.94 9.77
N ALA A 508 2.11 13.39 8.77
CA ALA A 508 0.91 13.96 8.17
C ALA A 508 -0.39 13.51 8.86
N ILE A 509 -0.35 12.50 9.73
CA ILE A 509 -1.54 11.96 10.40
C ILE A 509 -2.28 13.02 11.26
N PRO A 510 -1.63 13.94 12.00
CA PRO A 510 -2.35 14.99 12.71
C PRO A 510 -3.10 15.97 11.79
N HIS A 511 -2.56 16.19 10.57
CA HIS A 511 -2.91 17.28 9.64
C HIS A 511 -3.81 16.85 8.47
N SER A 512 -4.21 15.57 8.45
CA SER A 512 -4.97 14.96 7.35
C SER A 512 -6.09 14.07 7.89
N ASP A 513 -7.09 13.81 7.07
CA ASP A 513 -8.19 12.89 7.37
C ASP A 513 -8.18 11.66 6.44
N PHE A 514 -7.64 11.77 5.22
CA PHE A 514 -7.43 10.63 4.32
C PHE A 514 -6.12 10.64 3.50
N PHE A 515 -5.74 9.46 3.02
CA PHE A 515 -4.50 9.19 2.27
C PHE A 515 -4.79 8.36 1.00
N GLU A 516 -4.31 8.78 -0.18
CA GLU A 516 -4.40 8.00 -1.43
C GLU A 516 -3.05 7.34 -1.80
N GLY A 517 -2.88 6.05 -1.53
CA GLY A 517 -1.75 5.27 -2.06
C GLY A 517 -1.01 4.41 -1.04
N LEU A 518 -1.40 4.44 0.24
CA LEU A 518 -0.81 3.56 1.25
C LEU A 518 -1.29 2.12 1.15
N THR A 519 -2.55 1.86 0.74
CA THR A 519 -3.04 0.49 0.50
C THR A 519 -2.69 -0.03 -0.91
N GLY A 520 -2.05 0.79 -1.76
CA GLY A 520 -1.42 0.35 -3.01
C GLY A 520 -1.39 1.39 -4.13
N VAL A 521 -0.79 0.99 -5.24
CA VAL A 521 -0.57 1.79 -6.47
C VAL A 521 -1.00 0.93 -7.65
N SER A 522 -1.95 1.40 -8.47
CA SER A 522 -2.44 0.68 -9.67
C SER A 522 -2.76 -0.80 -9.43
N GLY A 523 -3.43 -1.11 -8.31
CA GLY A 523 -3.85 -2.47 -7.97
C GLY A 523 -2.72 -3.39 -7.48
N ARG A 524 -1.60 -2.80 -7.05
CA ARG A 524 -0.37 -3.48 -6.57
C ARG A 524 0.09 -2.86 -5.27
N HIS A 525 0.96 -3.53 -4.52
CA HIS A 525 1.51 -2.98 -3.28
C HIS A 525 2.40 -1.75 -3.50
N PHE A 526 3.28 -1.80 -4.50
CA PHE A 526 4.35 -0.83 -4.72
C PHE A 526 4.38 -0.30 -6.16
N HIS A 527 5.05 0.84 -6.34
CA HIS A 527 5.33 1.42 -7.65
C HIS A 527 6.57 0.76 -8.30
N ASP A 528 7.62 0.45 -7.53
CA ASP A 528 8.62 -0.56 -7.92
C ASP A 528 7.98 -1.95 -7.87
N THR A 529 7.48 -2.39 -9.02
CA THR A 529 6.86 -3.71 -9.21
C THR A 529 7.84 -4.87 -9.04
N GLY A 530 9.15 -4.61 -9.01
CA GLY A 530 10.19 -5.58 -8.74
C GLY A 530 10.53 -5.74 -7.26
N LEU A 531 10.12 -4.81 -6.39
CA LEU A 531 10.63 -4.68 -5.02
C LEU A 531 10.48 -5.96 -4.18
N GLU A 532 9.28 -6.57 -4.18
CA GLU A 532 9.03 -7.81 -3.44
C GLU A 532 9.88 -8.98 -3.96
N ALA A 533 9.95 -9.16 -5.28
CA ALA A 533 10.68 -10.26 -5.93
C ALA A 533 12.22 -10.11 -5.86
N LYS A 534 12.70 -8.86 -5.86
CA LYS A 534 14.11 -8.45 -5.68
C LYS A 534 14.61 -8.78 -4.29
N LEU A 535 13.84 -8.43 -3.26
CA LEU A 535 14.21 -8.61 -1.86
C LEU A 535 13.75 -9.96 -1.28
N GLY A 536 12.86 -10.68 -1.97
CA GLY A 536 12.21 -11.88 -1.45
C GLY A 536 11.28 -11.57 -0.29
N GLY A 537 10.69 -10.39 -0.30
CA GLY A 537 9.83 -9.88 0.76
C GLY A 537 8.38 -10.33 0.63
N VAL A 538 7.62 -10.15 1.71
CA VAL A 538 6.18 -10.37 1.79
C VAL A 538 5.56 -9.18 2.50
N VAL A 539 4.51 -8.57 1.94
CA VAL A 539 3.82 -7.44 2.57
C VAL A 539 3.14 -7.86 3.87
N VAL A 540 3.15 -6.94 4.85
CA VAL A 540 2.49 -7.09 6.15
C VAL A 540 1.81 -5.76 6.53
N PRO A 541 0.66 -5.77 7.21
CA PRO A 541 -0.12 -4.57 7.53
C PRO A 541 0.45 -3.78 8.73
N LEU A 542 1.76 -3.53 8.75
CA LEU A 542 2.43 -2.85 9.86
C LEU A 542 1.88 -1.43 10.09
N PHE A 543 1.56 -0.70 9.02
CA PHE A 543 0.96 0.64 9.10
C PHE A 543 -0.43 0.59 9.74
N GLU A 544 -1.26 -0.42 9.44
CA GLU A 544 -2.55 -0.60 10.13
C GLU A 544 -2.36 -0.96 11.61
N ILE A 545 -1.43 -1.84 11.95
CA ILE A 545 -1.12 -2.19 13.35
C ILE A 545 -0.71 -0.96 14.18
N VAL A 546 -0.07 0.05 13.55
CA VAL A 546 0.29 1.31 14.19
C VAL A 546 -0.85 2.35 14.16
N TYR A 547 -1.51 2.55 13.01
CA TYR A 547 -2.32 3.73 12.71
C TYR A 547 -3.75 3.47 12.15
N ARG A 548 -4.26 2.22 12.18
CA ARG A 548 -5.59 1.86 11.61
C ARG A 548 -6.72 2.78 12.05
N ASP A 549 -6.73 3.18 13.31
CA ASP A 549 -7.74 4.00 14.00
C ASP A 549 -7.44 5.50 14.00
N CYS A 550 -6.48 5.96 13.17
CA CYS A 550 -6.08 7.37 13.08
C CYS A 550 -6.48 8.08 11.78
N ILE A 551 -6.66 7.35 10.67
CA ILE A 551 -6.71 7.95 9.33
C ILE A 551 -7.51 7.07 8.36
N ALA A 552 -8.16 7.66 7.34
CA ALA A 552 -8.76 6.92 6.24
C ALA A 552 -7.70 6.67 5.15
N MET A 553 -7.75 5.52 4.50
CA MET A 553 -6.70 5.11 3.57
C MET A 553 -7.31 4.39 2.37
N TYR A 554 -6.81 4.77 1.21
CA TYR A 554 -7.17 4.27 -0.11
C TYR A 554 -5.89 3.94 -0.88
N GLY A 555 -6.03 3.28 -2.03
CA GLY A 555 -4.94 3.20 -3.01
C GLY A 555 -4.86 4.47 -3.85
N LYS A 556 -3.96 4.45 -4.84
CA LYS A 556 -3.86 5.50 -5.85
C LYS A 556 -3.70 4.92 -7.25
N TYR A 557 -4.06 5.74 -8.23
CA TYR A 557 -4.11 5.42 -9.66
C TYR A 557 -5.10 4.30 -9.98
N GLY A 558 -5.59 4.29 -11.22
CA GLY A 558 -6.46 3.25 -11.72
C GLY A 558 -5.77 1.89 -11.88
N TYR A 559 -6.59 0.83 -11.89
CA TYR A 559 -6.22 -0.56 -12.10
C TYR A 559 -7.29 -1.27 -12.95
N ASP A 560 -7.00 -2.48 -13.42
CA ASP A 560 -7.97 -3.30 -14.14
C ASP A 560 -8.84 -4.09 -13.15
N ILE A 561 -10.15 -3.87 -13.18
CA ILE A 561 -11.14 -4.58 -12.34
C ILE A 561 -11.13 -6.10 -12.59
N ARG A 562 -10.74 -6.54 -13.80
CA ARG A 562 -10.65 -7.96 -14.19
C ARG A 562 -9.35 -8.62 -13.74
N GLN A 563 -8.45 -7.86 -13.11
CA GLN A 563 -7.24 -8.36 -12.48
C GLN A 563 -7.16 -8.00 -10.98
N ALA A 564 -8.22 -7.40 -10.44
CA ALA A 564 -8.21 -6.78 -9.12
C ALA A 564 -8.41 -7.75 -7.94
N ALA A 565 -8.76 -9.02 -8.16
CA ALA A 565 -9.27 -9.84 -7.06
C ALA A 565 -8.26 -10.09 -5.91
N GLY A 566 -6.95 -10.17 -6.20
CA GLY A 566 -5.92 -10.18 -5.16
C GLY A 566 -5.89 -8.87 -4.36
N TYR A 567 -5.99 -7.74 -5.05
CA TYR A 567 -6.03 -6.41 -4.44
C TYR A 567 -7.25 -6.17 -3.55
N VAL A 568 -8.38 -6.82 -3.85
CA VAL A 568 -9.57 -6.87 -2.98
C VAL A 568 -9.27 -7.66 -1.69
N LEU A 569 -8.53 -8.78 -1.77
CA LEU A 569 -8.11 -9.54 -0.58
C LEU A 569 -7.16 -8.75 0.33
N ASP A 570 -6.30 -7.92 -0.25
CA ASP A 570 -5.44 -7.01 0.53
C ASP A 570 -6.30 -5.96 1.28
N HIS A 571 -7.30 -5.37 0.61
CA HIS A 571 -8.24 -4.42 1.22
C HIS A 571 -9.12 -5.04 2.31
N LEU A 572 -9.48 -6.32 2.16
CA LEU A 572 -10.10 -7.14 3.20
C LEU A 572 -9.16 -7.29 4.41
N LEU A 573 -7.88 -7.66 4.21
CA LEU A 573 -6.90 -7.77 5.29
C LEU A 573 -6.64 -6.46 6.03
N TYR A 574 -6.67 -5.31 5.33
CA TYR A 574 -6.51 -3.98 5.93
C TYR A 574 -7.80 -3.43 6.56
N GLY A 575 -8.96 -3.98 6.20
CA GLY A 575 -10.27 -3.46 6.61
C GLY A 575 -10.57 -2.09 6.00
N ARG A 576 -10.23 -1.88 4.72
CA ARG A 576 -10.26 -0.59 4.02
C ARG A 576 -11.23 -0.62 2.82
N PRO A 577 -11.95 0.49 2.51
CA PRO A 577 -12.74 0.60 1.28
C PRO A 577 -11.82 0.64 0.06
N LEU A 578 -12.31 0.22 -1.10
CA LEU A 578 -11.58 0.38 -2.35
C LEU A 578 -11.60 1.81 -2.87
N HIS A 579 -10.73 2.07 -3.84
CA HIS A 579 -10.74 3.25 -4.69
C HIS A 579 -11.11 2.89 -6.14
N TYR A 580 -11.83 3.76 -6.82
CA TYR A 580 -12.32 3.57 -8.18
C TYR A 580 -11.88 4.77 -9.02
N HIS A 581 -10.69 4.67 -9.63
CA HIS A 581 -10.04 5.77 -10.36
C HIS A 581 -10.01 5.56 -11.89
N ASN A 582 -10.17 4.32 -12.36
CA ASN A 582 -10.35 3.98 -13.79
C ASN A 582 -11.85 4.01 -14.17
N VAL A 583 -12.54 5.12 -13.89
CA VAL A 583 -13.96 5.27 -14.24
C VAL A 583 -14.07 5.40 -15.78
N PRO A 584 -14.94 4.63 -16.47
CA PRO A 584 -15.11 4.79 -17.91
C PRO A 584 -15.76 6.15 -18.26
N PRO A 585 -15.34 6.82 -19.35
CA PRO A 585 -15.79 8.18 -19.67
C PRO A 585 -17.28 8.26 -19.99
N HIS A 586 -17.84 9.47 -19.86
CA HIS A 586 -19.25 9.79 -20.05
C HIS A 586 -20.19 8.93 -19.18
N LEU A 587 -21.46 8.83 -19.59
CA LEU A 587 -22.51 8.09 -18.91
C LEU A 587 -22.46 6.59 -19.28
N TYR A 588 -21.33 5.95 -18.99
CA TYR A 588 -20.93 4.65 -19.56
C TYR A 588 -21.98 3.54 -19.45
N TRP A 589 -22.75 3.49 -18.36
CA TRP A 589 -23.78 2.46 -18.10
C TRP A 589 -25.00 2.58 -19.04
N ARG A 590 -25.16 3.71 -19.74
CA ARG A 590 -26.21 3.90 -20.76
C ARG A 590 -25.83 3.36 -22.14
N GLN A 591 -24.59 2.89 -22.31
CA GLN A 591 -24.11 2.26 -23.53
C GLN A 591 -23.79 0.78 -23.28
N PRO A 592 -24.00 -0.13 -24.26
CA PRO A 592 -23.54 -1.51 -24.13
C PRO A 592 -22.00 -1.54 -24.00
N PRO A 593 -21.40 -2.41 -23.16
CA PRO A 593 -19.96 -2.45 -22.96
C PRO A 593 -19.22 -2.69 -24.29
N ALA A 594 -18.34 -1.76 -24.67
CA ALA A 594 -17.77 -1.71 -26.01
C ALA A 594 -16.84 -2.90 -26.33
N GLY A 595 -17.38 -3.90 -27.04
CA GLY A 595 -16.67 -5.10 -27.47
C GLY A 595 -16.75 -6.28 -26.50
N GLU A 596 -17.64 -6.26 -25.51
CA GLU A 596 -17.96 -7.45 -24.69
C GLU A 596 -19.12 -8.22 -25.29
N GLU A 597 -18.93 -9.52 -25.56
CA GLU A 597 -19.94 -10.39 -26.19
C GLU A 597 -20.20 -11.63 -25.33
N ASP A 598 -21.47 -11.87 -24.99
CA ASP A 598 -21.87 -12.98 -24.12
C ASP A 598 -21.96 -14.29 -24.91
N LEU A 599 -20.78 -14.84 -25.23
CA LEU A 599 -20.59 -16.09 -25.95
C LEU A 599 -19.26 -16.76 -25.57
N SER A 600 -19.25 -18.09 -25.51
CA SER A 600 -18.05 -18.87 -25.12
C SER A 600 -17.62 -19.82 -26.23
N PRO A 601 -16.33 -19.82 -26.63
CA PRO A 601 -15.80 -20.76 -27.63
C PRO A 601 -15.55 -22.15 -27.04
N ALA A 602 -15.65 -23.16 -27.89
CA ALA A 602 -15.29 -24.54 -27.61
C ALA A 602 -14.86 -25.25 -28.90
N ILE A 603 -14.20 -26.42 -28.77
CA ILE A 603 -14.12 -27.38 -29.87
C ILE A 603 -15.41 -28.18 -29.90
N GLY A 604 -15.93 -28.44 -31.10
CA GLY A 604 -17.03 -29.38 -31.31
C GLY A 604 -16.50 -30.80 -31.47
N GLU A 605 -16.37 -31.23 -32.72
CA GLU A 605 -15.78 -32.50 -33.13
C GLU A 605 -14.27 -32.35 -33.39
N PHE A 606 -13.53 -33.45 -33.20
CA PHE A 606 -12.12 -33.57 -33.56
C PHE A 606 -11.82 -34.99 -34.02
N GLU A 607 -11.24 -35.16 -35.21
CA GLU A 607 -10.88 -36.47 -35.77
C GLU A 607 -9.44 -36.48 -36.31
N PRO A 608 -8.55 -37.37 -35.82
CA PRO A 608 -7.24 -37.60 -36.45
C PRO A 608 -7.39 -38.24 -37.84
N ALA A 609 -6.99 -37.51 -38.89
CA ALA A 609 -7.08 -37.91 -40.29
C ALA A 609 -5.71 -38.33 -40.88
N GLY A 610 -4.67 -38.42 -40.06
CA GLY A 610 -3.32 -38.84 -40.41
C GLY A 610 -2.27 -38.45 -39.36
N PRO A 611 -0.98 -38.77 -39.57
CA PRO A 611 0.10 -38.47 -38.62
C PRO A 611 0.32 -36.97 -38.34
N ASN A 612 -0.02 -36.13 -39.33
CA ASN A 612 0.11 -34.68 -39.31
C ASN A 612 -1.16 -33.96 -39.79
N ARG A 613 -2.28 -34.69 -39.92
CA ARG A 613 -3.55 -34.17 -40.47
C ARG A 613 -4.72 -34.52 -39.55
N PHE A 614 -5.64 -33.58 -39.36
CA PHE A 614 -6.85 -33.75 -38.55
C PHE A 614 -8.04 -32.97 -39.12
N LEU A 615 -9.24 -33.33 -38.66
CA LEU A 615 -10.47 -32.55 -38.81
C LEU A 615 -10.83 -31.92 -37.47
N ILE A 616 -11.38 -30.70 -37.48
CA ILE A 616 -11.83 -30.00 -36.27
C ILE A 616 -13.06 -29.13 -36.58
N SER A 617 -14.04 -29.06 -35.68
CA SER A 617 -15.12 -28.05 -35.75
C SER A 617 -15.02 -27.04 -34.60
N TYR A 618 -15.48 -25.82 -34.85
CA TYR A 618 -15.47 -24.74 -33.87
C TYR A 618 -16.89 -24.42 -33.42
N ARG A 619 -17.14 -24.59 -32.12
CA ARG A 619 -18.44 -24.44 -31.47
C ARG A 619 -18.46 -23.17 -30.62
N TRP A 620 -19.59 -22.49 -30.60
CA TRP A 620 -19.80 -21.28 -29.81
C TRP A 620 -21.14 -21.38 -29.08
N GLN A 621 -21.09 -21.32 -27.74
CA GLN A 621 -22.28 -21.16 -26.92
C GLN A 621 -22.64 -19.68 -26.88
N VAL A 622 -23.63 -19.28 -27.68
CA VAL A 622 -24.12 -17.89 -27.79
C VAL A 622 -25.23 -17.69 -26.76
N ARG A 623 -25.11 -16.66 -25.90
CA ARG A 623 -26.15 -16.26 -24.94
C ARG A 623 -26.80 -14.93 -25.33
N ARG A 624 -26.03 -14.03 -25.95
CA ARG A 624 -26.53 -12.81 -26.63
C ARG A 624 -26.00 -12.78 -28.06
N VAL A 625 -26.83 -12.33 -29.00
CA VAL A 625 -26.40 -12.09 -30.39
C VAL A 625 -25.27 -11.04 -30.38
N PRO A 626 -24.14 -11.29 -31.10
CA PRO A 626 -23.04 -10.33 -31.23
C PRO A 626 -23.48 -8.95 -31.74
N ALA A 627 -22.92 -7.90 -31.15
CA ALA A 627 -23.24 -6.51 -31.46
C ALA A 627 -22.60 -6.01 -32.78
N LYS A 628 -21.52 -6.64 -33.24
CA LYS A 628 -20.90 -6.38 -34.56
C LYS A 628 -20.44 -7.67 -35.24
N ASN A 629 -20.08 -7.56 -36.52
CA ASN A 629 -19.45 -8.67 -37.23
C ASN A 629 -17.98 -8.79 -36.82
N TRP A 630 -17.61 -9.98 -36.36
CA TRP A 630 -16.27 -10.31 -35.89
C TRP A 630 -15.64 -11.39 -36.76
N ARG A 631 -14.31 -11.35 -36.89
CA ARG A 631 -13.50 -12.45 -37.42
C ARG A 631 -13.13 -13.41 -36.27
N VAL A 632 -13.14 -14.71 -36.53
CA VAL A 632 -12.65 -15.71 -35.58
C VAL A 632 -11.12 -15.80 -35.71
N PHE A 633 -10.42 -15.80 -34.58
CA PHE A 633 -9.03 -16.24 -34.53
C PHE A 633 -8.91 -17.57 -33.78
N VAL A 634 -7.99 -18.43 -34.22
CA VAL A 634 -7.68 -19.72 -33.59
C VAL A 634 -6.19 -19.95 -33.64
N HIS A 635 -5.51 -19.83 -32.50
CA HIS A 635 -4.06 -20.00 -32.41
C HIS A 635 -3.72 -21.34 -31.76
N TYR A 636 -2.78 -22.06 -32.37
CA TYR A 636 -2.16 -23.27 -31.84
C TYR A 636 -0.84 -22.85 -31.21
N THR A 637 -0.79 -22.86 -29.88
CA THR A 637 0.23 -22.16 -29.09
C THR A 637 1.09 -23.12 -28.27
N THR A 638 2.36 -22.78 -28.05
CA THR A 638 3.19 -23.46 -27.05
C THR A 638 2.68 -23.18 -25.62
N PRO A 639 3.08 -23.94 -24.60
CA PRO A 639 2.62 -23.72 -23.23
C PRO A 639 2.91 -22.32 -22.66
N ASP A 640 3.99 -21.66 -23.12
CA ASP A 640 4.34 -20.27 -22.81
C ASP A 640 3.59 -19.22 -23.68
N GLY A 641 2.80 -19.65 -24.65
CA GLY A 641 1.86 -18.81 -25.41
C GLY A 641 2.34 -18.30 -26.76
N GLN A 642 3.51 -18.73 -27.24
CA GLN A 642 3.96 -18.40 -28.60
C GLN A 642 3.12 -19.15 -29.64
N ILE A 643 2.73 -18.48 -30.73
CA ILE A 643 1.93 -19.08 -31.80
C ILE A 643 2.84 -19.96 -32.66
N ALA A 644 2.55 -21.26 -32.72
CA ALA A 644 3.24 -22.21 -33.59
C ALA A 644 2.58 -22.29 -34.98
N PHE A 645 1.25 -22.21 -35.03
CA PHE A 645 0.45 -21.99 -36.25
C PHE A 645 -0.93 -21.44 -35.88
N GLN A 646 -1.70 -20.98 -36.87
CA GLN A 646 -3.00 -20.33 -36.68
C GLN A 646 -4.02 -20.75 -37.74
N ASP A 647 -5.29 -20.49 -37.46
CA ASP A 647 -6.45 -20.91 -38.25
C ASP A 647 -7.57 -19.84 -38.20
N ASP A 648 -7.17 -18.60 -38.50
CA ASP A 648 -8.01 -17.40 -38.36
C ASP A 648 -8.90 -17.21 -39.59
N HIS A 649 -10.22 -17.23 -39.39
CA HIS A 649 -11.22 -17.27 -40.46
C HIS A 649 -12.40 -16.35 -40.17
N ASP A 650 -13.03 -15.84 -41.23
CA ASP A 650 -14.33 -15.18 -41.10
C ASP A 650 -15.40 -16.26 -40.92
N PRO A 651 -16.35 -16.12 -39.97
CA PRO A 651 -17.36 -17.16 -39.74
C PRO A 651 -18.34 -17.23 -40.91
N ALA A 652 -18.70 -18.46 -41.32
CA ALA A 652 -19.55 -18.71 -42.49
C ALA A 652 -20.96 -18.06 -42.38
N THR A 653 -21.42 -17.81 -41.16
CA THR A 653 -22.53 -16.90 -40.85
C THR A 653 -21.96 -15.65 -40.17
N PRO A 654 -22.26 -14.43 -40.64
CA PRO A 654 -21.81 -13.20 -39.98
C PRO A 654 -22.24 -13.16 -38.51
N ALA A 655 -21.38 -12.65 -37.62
CA ALA A 655 -21.60 -12.73 -36.18
C ALA A 655 -22.92 -12.06 -35.72
N THR A 656 -23.36 -10.97 -36.35
CA THR A 656 -24.66 -10.33 -36.04
C THR A 656 -25.89 -11.16 -36.44
N GLN A 657 -25.70 -12.30 -37.10
CA GLN A 657 -26.74 -13.24 -37.54
C GLN A 657 -26.67 -14.58 -36.78
N TRP A 658 -25.86 -14.68 -35.72
CA TRP A 658 -25.79 -15.87 -34.88
C TRP A 658 -27.02 -15.99 -33.98
N ASN A 659 -27.59 -17.19 -33.86
CA ASN A 659 -28.71 -17.45 -32.97
C ASN A 659 -28.23 -17.69 -31.53
N VAL A 660 -29.05 -17.31 -30.55
CA VAL A 660 -28.86 -17.71 -29.15
C VAL A 660 -29.05 -19.23 -29.02
N GLY A 661 -28.08 -19.90 -28.40
CA GLY A 661 -27.97 -21.35 -28.40
C GLY A 661 -26.56 -21.82 -28.77
N VAL A 662 -26.44 -23.02 -29.31
CA VAL A 662 -25.16 -23.55 -29.81
C VAL A 662 -25.05 -23.25 -31.31
N MET A 663 -24.06 -22.44 -31.69
CA MET A 663 -23.61 -22.31 -33.08
C MET A 663 -22.41 -23.23 -33.29
N GLU A 664 -22.30 -23.87 -34.45
CA GLU A 664 -21.16 -24.71 -34.80
C GLU A 664 -20.77 -24.51 -36.27
N PHE A 665 -19.49 -24.25 -36.51
CA PHE A 665 -18.98 -23.81 -37.81
C PHE A 665 -18.04 -24.84 -38.41
N GLY A 666 -18.59 -25.65 -39.32
CA GLY A 666 -17.85 -26.47 -40.29
C GLY A 666 -16.97 -27.59 -39.73
N THR A 667 -16.52 -28.49 -40.60
CA THR A 667 -15.52 -29.50 -40.28
C THR A 667 -14.24 -29.18 -41.06
N PHE A 668 -13.31 -28.52 -40.39
CA PHE A 668 -12.11 -27.95 -40.99
C PHE A 668 -10.98 -28.99 -41.07
N GLY A 669 -10.60 -29.36 -42.30
CA GLY A 669 -9.40 -30.16 -42.55
C GLY A 669 -8.13 -29.34 -42.36
N ARG A 670 -7.24 -29.78 -41.47
CA ARG A 670 -5.96 -29.13 -41.17
C ARG A 670 -4.81 -30.09 -41.34
N GLU A 671 -3.77 -29.63 -42.03
CA GLU A 671 -2.50 -30.32 -42.18
C GLU A 671 -1.38 -29.45 -41.60
N VAL A 672 -0.49 -30.08 -40.84
CA VAL A 672 0.56 -29.44 -40.06
C VAL A 672 1.93 -29.91 -40.58
N PRO A 673 2.98 -29.09 -40.60
CA PRO A 673 4.30 -29.51 -41.07
C PRO A 673 4.82 -30.71 -40.26
N ALA A 674 5.30 -31.75 -40.93
CA ALA A 674 5.67 -33.02 -40.30
C ALA A 674 6.81 -32.91 -39.25
N TRP A 675 7.58 -31.81 -39.27
CA TRP A 675 8.61 -31.48 -38.28
C TRP A 675 8.04 -30.94 -36.96
N LEU A 676 6.79 -30.44 -36.93
CA LEU A 676 6.19 -29.92 -35.70
C LEU A 676 5.82 -31.11 -34.78
N LYS A 677 6.48 -31.18 -33.62
CA LYS A 677 6.27 -32.19 -32.59
C LYS A 677 6.11 -31.52 -31.23
N GLY A 678 5.47 -32.22 -30.29
CA GLY A 678 5.20 -31.71 -28.95
C GLY A 678 3.72 -31.48 -28.70
N THR A 679 3.40 -30.61 -27.73
CA THR A 679 2.04 -30.36 -27.25
C THR A 679 1.71 -28.88 -27.32
N PHE A 680 0.54 -28.56 -27.87
CA PHE A 680 0.09 -27.20 -28.15
C PHE A 680 -1.32 -26.98 -27.57
N ASP A 681 -1.55 -25.78 -27.02
CA ASP A 681 -2.86 -25.32 -26.59
C ASP A 681 -3.59 -24.69 -27.77
N ILE A 682 -4.83 -25.12 -28.03
CA ILE A 682 -5.72 -24.47 -28.99
C ILE A 682 -6.43 -23.33 -28.26
N ARG A 683 -6.26 -22.09 -28.74
CA ARG A 683 -6.82 -20.89 -28.13
C ARG A 683 -7.65 -20.11 -29.15
N MET A 684 -8.91 -19.83 -28.82
CA MET A 684 -9.87 -19.17 -29.71
C MET A 684 -10.23 -17.76 -29.23
N GLY A 685 -10.80 -16.96 -30.11
CA GLY A 685 -11.49 -15.72 -29.76
C GLY A 685 -12.04 -15.00 -30.99
N LEU A 686 -12.53 -13.79 -30.78
CA LEU A 686 -13.06 -12.92 -31.83
C LEU A 686 -12.20 -11.66 -31.94
N PHE A 687 -12.02 -11.14 -33.15
CA PHE A 687 -11.37 -9.84 -33.37
C PHE A 687 -11.97 -9.03 -34.51
N ASP A 688 -11.80 -7.71 -34.41
CA ASP A 688 -12.21 -6.72 -35.37
C ASP A 688 -10.99 -6.35 -36.23
N PRO A 689 -10.96 -6.72 -37.53
CA PRO A 689 -9.82 -6.44 -38.40
C PRO A 689 -9.68 -4.95 -38.78
N ALA A 690 -10.69 -4.10 -38.54
CA ALA A 690 -10.62 -2.67 -38.82
C ALA A 690 -10.00 -1.87 -37.66
N THR A 691 -10.14 -2.35 -36.41
CA THR A 691 -9.61 -1.67 -35.21
C THR A 691 -8.48 -2.44 -34.52
N GLY A 692 -8.25 -3.71 -34.88
CA GLY A 692 -7.35 -4.62 -34.16
C GLY A 692 -7.89 -5.09 -32.79
N GLN A 693 -9.08 -4.64 -32.39
CA GLN A 693 -9.67 -4.95 -31.10
C GLN A 693 -10.11 -6.43 -31.04
N ARG A 694 -9.59 -7.21 -30.08
CA ARG A 694 -10.16 -8.52 -29.72
C ARG A 694 -11.39 -8.35 -28.84
N ALA A 695 -12.43 -9.15 -29.04
CA ALA A 695 -13.64 -9.14 -28.20
C ALA A 695 -13.34 -9.69 -26.80
N GLU A 696 -14.02 -9.13 -25.81
CA GLU A 696 -14.04 -9.60 -24.44
C GLU A 696 -15.17 -10.64 -24.28
N LEU A 697 -14.82 -11.87 -23.89
CA LEU A 697 -15.76 -13.00 -23.77
C LEU A 697 -15.79 -13.55 -22.32
N PRO A 698 -16.91 -14.15 -21.87
CA PRO A 698 -16.97 -14.85 -20.59
C PRO A 698 -16.01 -16.05 -20.50
N GLY A 699 -15.07 -15.98 -19.55
CA GLY A 699 -14.18 -17.09 -19.19
C GLY A 699 -12.72 -16.67 -18.95
N PRO A 700 -11.85 -17.59 -18.50
CA PRO A 700 -10.42 -17.32 -18.35
C PRO A 700 -9.72 -17.28 -19.71
N HIS A 701 -8.90 -16.24 -19.93
CA HIS A 701 -8.05 -16.08 -21.11
C HIS A 701 -6.59 -15.80 -20.74
N ASP A 702 -5.68 -15.93 -21.69
CA ASP A 702 -4.22 -15.84 -21.48
C ASP A 702 -3.65 -14.40 -21.47
N GLY A 703 -4.41 -13.44 -20.96
CA GLY A 703 -4.08 -12.01 -21.03
C GLY A 703 -4.35 -11.34 -22.37
N GLU A 704 -4.16 -12.03 -23.51
CA GLU A 704 -4.41 -11.44 -24.85
C GLU A 704 -5.84 -11.71 -25.40
N ARG A 705 -6.84 -11.90 -24.53
CA ARG A 705 -8.22 -12.34 -24.90
C ARG A 705 -8.27 -13.65 -25.71
N ARG A 706 -7.29 -14.56 -25.58
CA ARG A 706 -7.32 -15.89 -26.20
C ARG A 706 -7.76 -16.94 -25.17
N TYR A 707 -8.87 -17.61 -25.47
CA TYR A 707 -9.55 -18.54 -24.57
C TYR A 707 -9.15 -19.96 -24.91
N VAL A 708 -8.60 -20.71 -23.94
CA VAL A 708 -8.09 -22.07 -24.21
C VAL A 708 -9.26 -23.05 -24.28
N VAL A 709 -9.42 -23.73 -25.42
CA VAL A 709 -10.57 -24.62 -25.69
C VAL A 709 -10.21 -26.10 -25.74
N GLY A 710 -8.93 -26.42 -25.87
CA GLY A 710 -8.42 -27.79 -25.90
C GLY A 710 -6.91 -27.84 -26.10
N ARG A 711 -6.38 -29.05 -26.17
CA ARG A 711 -4.95 -29.32 -26.27
C ARG A 711 -4.67 -30.44 -27.26
N ILE A 712 -3.72 -30.25 -28.15
CA ILE A 712 -3.32 -31.19 -29.20
C ILE A 712 -1.86 -31.59 -29.03
N ALA A 713 -1.55 -32.88 -29.18
CA ALA A 713 -0.21 -33.42 -29.09
C ALA A 713 0.15 -34.21 -30.36
N PHE A 714 1.26 -33.82 -30.99
CA PHE A 714 1.83 -34.47 -32.17
C PHE A 714 2.94 -35.43 -31.71
N LEU A 715 2.56 -36.69 -31.53
CA LEU A 715 3.36 -37.76 -30.93
C LEU A 715 3.86 -38.72 -32.02
N GLY A 716 4.92 -38.33 -32.72
CA GLY A 716 5.55 -39.16 -33.75
C GLY A 716 4.64 -39.39 -34.96
N ASP A 717 4.03 -40.57 -35.02
CA ASP A 717 3.08 -41.06 -36.03
C ASP A 717 1.61 -40.70 -35.73
N ARG A 718 1.30 -40.16 -34.55
CA ARG A 718 -0.08 -39.98 -34.05
C ARG A 718 -0.38 -38.58 -33.54
N ILE A 719 -1.62 -38.17 -33.74
CA ILE A 719 -2.21 -36.99 -33.11
C ILE A 719 -3.08 -37.45 -31.94
N ARG A 720 -2.97 -36.77 -30.79
CA ARG A 720 -3.93 -36.88 -29.69
C ARG A 720 -4.50 -35.51 -29.36
N PHE A 721 -5.82 -35.38 -29.43
CA PHE A 721 -6.56 -34.26 -28.86
C PHE A 721 -7.06 -34.62 -27.46
N ARG A 722 -7.07 -33.64 -26.56
CA ARG A 722 -7.83 -33.65 -25.32
C ARG A 722 -8.62 -32.33 -25.29
N PRO A 723 -9.96 -32.35 -25.24
CA PRO A 723 -10.73 -31.13 -24.98
C PRO A 723 -10.32 -30.57 -23.62
N LEU A 724 -10.54 -29.27 -23.38
CA LEU A 724 -10.49 -28.81 -21.99
C LEU A 724 -11.70 -29.41 -21.26
N GLU A 725 -11.45 -30.44 -20.46
CA GLU A 725 -12.21 -30.60 -19.22
C GLU A 725 -12.09 -29.27 -18.47
N THR A 726 -13.23 -28.72 -18.02
CA THR A 726 -13.24 -27.52 -17.18
C THR A 726 -12.21 -27.74 -16.06
N PRO A 727 -11.19 -26.87 -15.93
CA PRO A 727 -10.22 -27.02 -14.85
C PRO A 727 -10.99 -27.08 -13.53
N PRO A 728 -10.66 -27.99 -12.61
CA PRO A 728 -11.27 -27.96 -11.28
C PRO A 728 -11.08 -26.57 -10.67
N ASP A 729 -12.02 -26.13 -9.82
CA ASP A 729 -12.17 -24.76 -9.29
C ASP A 729 -11.04 -24.32 -8.33
N SER A 730 -9.81 -24.43 -8.81
CA SER A 730 -8.55 -24.32 -8.10
C SER A 730 -7.55 -23.40 -8.80
N ARG A 731 -7.89 -22.82 -9.96
CA ARG A 731 -7.19 -21.65 -10.50
C ARG A 731 -7.83 -20.39 -9.91
N PRO A 732 -7.05 -19.43 -9.38
CA PRO A 732 -7.58 -18.13 -9.01
C PRO A 732 -8.28 -17.47 -10.21
N ASP A 733 -9.53 -17.03 -10.03
CA ASP A 733 -10.20 -16.13 -10.97
C ASP A 733 -9.85 -14.68 -10.57
N PRO A 734 -9.01 -13.97 -11.34
CA PRO A 734 -8.58 -12.62 -11.01
C PRO A 734 -9.69 -11.57 -11.27
N ALA A 735 -10.77 -11.97 -11.95
CA ALA A 735 -11.93 -11.17 -12.30
C ALA A 735 -13.18 -11.48 -11.44
N VAL A 736 -13.08 -12.34 -10.42
CA VAL A 736 -14.26 -12.91 -9.73
C VAL A 736 -15.24 -11.87 -9.19
N PHE A 737 -14.76 -10.70 -8.75
CA PHE A 737 -15.62 -9.61 -8.26
C PHE A 737 -16.42 -8.87 -9.35
N VAL A 738 -16.13 -9.13 -10.63
CA VAL A 738 -16.89 -8.65 -11.81
C VAL A 738 -18.10 -9.56 -12.11
N ARG A 739 -18.24 -10.71 -11.42
CA ARG A 739 -19.41 -11.60 -11.54
C ARG A 739 -20.71 -10.93 -11.09
N GLY A 740 -21.81 -11.51 -11.54
CA GLY A 740 -23.17 -11.12 -11.15
C GLY A 740 -24.22 -12.16 -11.57
N ASP A 741 -23.76 -13.35 -11.95
CA ASP A 741 -24.61 -14.48 -12.33
C ASP A 741 -25.46 -14.93 -11.14
N GLY A 742 -26.78 -14.98 -11.32
CA GLY A 742 -27.74 -15.36 -10.29
C GLY A 742 -27.97 -14.34 -9.16
N GLY A 743 -27.25 -13.20 -9.14
CA GLY A 743 -27.23 -12.25 -8.01
C GLY A 743 -27.73 -10.84 -8.30
N TRP A 744 -27.48 -9.92 -7.36
CA TRP A 744 -27.88 -8.51 -7.42
C TRP A 744 -27.28 -7.77 -8.61
N THR A 745 -26.04 -8.06 -8.98
CA THR A 745 -25.31 -7.35 -10.04
C THR A 745 -25.58 -7.92 -11.44
N ALA A 746 -26.51 -8.87 -11.56
CA ALA A 746 -26.99 -9.40 -12.84
C ALA A 746 -27.45 -8.28 -13.80
N GLY A 747 -26.97 -8.33 -15.04
CA GLY A 747 -27.36 -7.41 -16.13
C GLY A 747 -26.67 -6.04 -16.13
N LEU A 748 -26.00 -5.63 -15.05
CA LEU A 748 -25.34 -4.31 -14.97
C LEU A 748 -24.05 -4.25 -15.82
N HIS A 749 -23.50 -3.05 -16.05
CA HIS A 749 -22.21 -2.88 -16.71
C HIS A 749 -21.09 -3.51 -15.85
N PRO A 750 -20.05 -4.16 -16.41
CA PRO A 750 -19.02 -4.87 -15.63
C PRO A 750 -18.35 -4.03 -14.53
N TYR A 751 -18.17 -2.73 -14.78
CA TYR A 751 -17.66 -1.78 -13.78
C TYR A 751 -18.58 -1.67 -12.56
N ASP A 752 -19.89 -1.60 -12.77
CA ASP A 752 -20.90 -1.48 -11.73
C ASP A 752 -20.98 -2.75 -10.89
N ARG A 753 -20.82 -3.91 -11.53
CA ARG A 753 -20.75 -5.21 -10.83
C ARG A 753 -19.59 -5.20 -9.84
N PHE A 754 -18.40 -4.82 -10.30
CA PHE A 754 -17.21 -4.71 -9.46
C PHE A 754 -17.39 -3.71 -8.32
N VAL A 755 -17.83 -2.48 -8.64
CA VAL A 755 -18.07 -1.40 -7.67
C VAL A 755 -19.07 -1.83 -6.60
N LYS A 756 -20.22 -2.41 -6.99
CA LYS A 756 -21.25 -2.85 -6.05
C LYS A 756 -20.81 -4.04 -5.20
N ASN A 757 -20.30 -5.10 -5.82
CA ASN A 757 -19.88 -6.32 -5.12
C ASN A 757 -18.78 -6.03 -4.09
N THR A 758 -17.83 -5.16 -4.41
CA THR A 758 -16.74 -4.80 -3.49
C THR A 758 -17.13 -3.75 -2.47
N HIS A 759 -18.02 -2.78 -2.79
CA HIS A 759 -18.59 -1.85 -1.82
C HIS A 759 -19.38 -2.56 -0.72
N GLU A 760 -20.28 -3.49 -1.09
CA GLU A 760 -21.12 -4.21 -0.12
C GLU A 760 -20.34 -5.05 0.88
N VAL A 761 -19.12 -5.48 0.52
CA VAL A 761 -18.21 -6.19 1.44
C VAL A 761 -17.34 -5.20 2.24
N LEU A 762 -16.68 -4.26 1.56
CA LEU A 762 -15.62 -3.43 2.15
C LEU A 762 -16.15 -2.20 2.92
N SER A 763 -17.28 -1.63 2.52
CA SER A 763 -17.92 -0.52 3.24
C SER A 763 -18.31 -0.90 4.68
N PRO A 764 -19.19 -1.90 4.92
CA PRO A 764 -19.59 -2.26 6.28
C PRO A 764 -18.42 -2.85 7.10
N LEU A 765 -17.46 -3.54 6.45
CA LEU A 765 -16.22 -3.95 7.11
C LEU A 765 -15.44 -2.73 7.61
N ASN A 766 -15.26 -1.72 6.77
CA ASN A 766 -14.54 -0.50 7.15
C ASN A 766 -15.30 0.29 8.21
N GLU A 767 -16.64 0.37 8.18
CA GLU A 767 -17.44 1.01 9.22
C GLU A 767 -17.17 0.42 10.61
N LEU A 768 -17.29 -0.91 10.74
CA LEU A 768 -17.09 -1.60 12.00
C LEU A 768 -15.63 -1.50 12.48
N THR A 769 -14.67 -1.51 11.55
CA THR A 769 -13.23 -1.46 11.88
C THR A 769 -12.64 -0.06 11.93
N ALA A 770 -13.39 0.99 11.55
CA ALA A 770 -12.92 2.37 11.36
C ALA A 770 -12.12 2.92 12.54
N ARG A 771 -12.68 2.73 13.75
CA ARG A 771 -12.13 3.19 15.04
C ARG A 771 -11.53 2.05 15.87
N LEU A 772 -11.41 0.84 15.30
CA LEU A 772 -10.81 -0.30 15.98
C LEU A 772 -9.31 -0.40 15.62
N PRO A 773 -8.40 -0.59 16.59
CA PRO A 773 -7.04 -0.96 16.28
C PRO A 773 -7.00 -2.34 15.61
N MET A 774 -6.14 -2.52 14.61
CA MET A 774 -5.76 -3.86 14.17
C MET A 774 -4.91 -4.48 15.29
N THR A 775 -5.47 -5.45 15.99
CA THR A 775 -4.82 -6.06 17.16
C THR A 775 -3.95 -7.26 16.81
N ASP A 776 -4.24 -7.97 15.73
CA ASP A 776 -3.51 -9.17 15.33
C ASP A 776 -3.42 -9.30 13.80
N HIS A 777 -2.30 -9.84 13.32
CA HIS A 777 -2.12 -10.26 11.93
C HIS A 777 -1.22 -11.48 11.88
N ARG A 778 -1.63 -12.54 11.20
CA ARG A 778 -0.88 -13.81 11.11
C ARG A 778 -1.01 -14.50 9.77
N PHE A 779 0.10 -15.11 9.35
CA PHE A 779 0.10 -16.18 8.34
C PHE A 779 -0.40 -17.47 8.98
N LEU A 780 -1.35 -18.14 8.34
CA LEU A 780 -1.95 -19.41 8.79
C LEU A 780 -1.40 -20.63 8.02
N SER A 781 -0.66 -20.40 6.93
CA SER A 781 -0.01 -21.42 6.11
C SER A 781 1.48 -21.09 5.91
N ALA A 782 2.31 -22.13 5.70
CA ALA A 782 3.76 -21.98 5.58
C ALA A 782 4.20 -21.22 4.32
N ASP A 783 3.41 -21.29 3.24
CA ASP A 783 3.58 -20.51 2.00
C ASP A 783 3.13 -19.03 2.16
N ARG A 784 2.62 -18.67 3.35
CA ARG A 784 2.15 -17.33 3.72
C ARG A 784 0.91 -16.87 2.92
N LYS A 785 0.20 -17.78 2.24
CA LYS A 785 -0.95 -17.47 1.36
C LYS A 785 -2.32 -17.46 2.04
N LEU A 786 -2.52 -18.23 3.10
CA LEU A 786 -3.68 -18.11 3.98
C LEU A 786 -3.32 -17.10 5.09
N GLN A 787 -4.05 -15.99 5.17
CA GLN A 787 -3.76 -14.87 6.08
C GLN A 787 -4.98 -14.53 6.93
N ARG A 788 -4.74 -13.99 8.13
CA ARG A 788 -5.80 -13.50 9.03
C ARG A 788 -5.42 -12.20 9.73
N SER A 789 -6.33 -11.23 9.69
CA SER A 789 -6.32 -10.01 10.51
C SER A 789 -7.41 -10.06 11.58
N VAL A 790 -7.19 -9.39 12.72
CA VAL A 790 -8.21 -9.16 13.76
C VAL A 790 -8.20 -7.69 14.18
N PHE A 791 -9.40 -7.10 14.27
CA PHE A 791 -9.63 -5.72 14.70
C PHE A 791 -10.45 -5.71 16.00
N GLY A 792 -10.09 -4.85 16.95
CA GLY A 792 -10.74 -4.83 18.27
C GLY A 792 -10.36 -6.05 19.12
N SER A 793 -11.19 -6.44 20.10
CA SER A 793 -10.90 -7.58 20.96
C SER A 793 -12.15 -8.18 21.60
N GLY A 794 -12.03 -9.39 22.16
CA GLY A 794 -13.15 -10.07 22.82
C GLY A 794 -14.21 -10.57 21.83
N ARG A 795 -15.50 -10.48 22.21
CA ARG A 795 -16.62 -10.98 21.40
C ARG A 795 -17.01 -10.06 20.23
N GLU A 796 -16.71 -8.77 20.34
CA GLU A 796 -16.97 -7.76 19.30
C GLU A 796 -15.80 -7.62 18.31
N ALA A 797 -14.80 -8.51 18.36
CA ALA A 797 -13.67 -8.48 17.45
C ALA A 797 -14.10 -8.84 16.03
N VAL A 798 -13.69 -8.04 15.05
CA VAL A 798 -13.87 -8.35 13.63
C VAL A 798 -12.67 -9.17 13.16
N THR A 799 -12.93 -10.38 12.67
CA THR A 799 -11.91 -11.27 12.10
C THR A 799 -12.05 -11.30 10.58
N VAL A 800 -10.94 -11.18 9.86
CA VAL A 800 -10.90 -11.37 8.40
C VAL A 800 -9.88 -12.45 8.06
N THR A 801 -10.28 -13.45 7.29
CA THR A 801 -9.40 -14.52 6.78
C THR A 801 -9.48 -14.54 5.25
N VAL A 802 -8.34 -14.53 4.55
CA VAL A 802 -8.29 -14.54 3.07
C VAL A 802 -7.37 -15.63 2.55
N ASN A 803 -7.72 -16.21 1.38
CA ASN A 803 -6.94 -17.22 0.69
C ASN A 803 -6.36 -16.69 -0.62
N THR A 804 -5.09 -16.29 -0.58
CA THR A 804 -4.30 -15.87 -1.77
C THR A 804 -3.59 -17.04 -2.47
N GLY A 805 -3.89 -18.29 -2.08
CA GLY A 805 -3.26 -19.51 -2.59
C GLY A 805 -4.01 -20.15 -3.76
N GLY A 806 -3.32 -21.02 -4.51
CA GLY A 806 -3.89 -21.79 -5.63
C GLY A 806 -4.57 -23.10 -5.21
N GLY A 807 -5.06 -23.19 -3.98
CA GLY A 807 -5.74 -24.38 -3.46
C GLY A 807 -6.82 -24.00 -2.45
N VAL A 808 -7.76 -24.92 -2.16
CA VAL A 808 -8.83 -24.68 -1.19
C VAL A 808 -8.27 -24.64 0.22
N ALA A 809 -8.59 -23.57 0.96
CA ALA A 809 -8.29 -23.42 2.38
C ALA A 809 -9.54 -23.70 3.24
N ARG A 810 -9.35 -23.93 4.54
CA ARG A 810 -10.45 -24.10 5.51
C ARG A 810 -10.39 -23.03 6.59
N ALA A 811 -11.53 -22.45 6.90
CA ALA A 811 -11.74 -21.52 8.00
C ALA A 811 -12.91 -22.00 8.86
N LYS A 812 -12.86 -21.70 10.17
CA LYS A 812 -14.01 -21.86 11.07
C LYS A 812 -14.76 -20.54 11.18
N SER A 813 -16.08 -20.60 11.04
CA SER A 813 -17.03 -19.52 11.26
C SER A 813 -17.96 -19.88 12.43
N ALA A 814 -18.22 -18.93 13.32
CA ALA A 814 -19.18 -19.07 14.41
C ALA A 814 -20.63 -19.23 13.94
N LEU A 815 -20.97 -18.73 12.74
CA LEU A 815 -22.32 -18.83 12.15
C LEU A 815 -22.40 -19.89 11.03
N GLY A 816 -21.35 -20.04 10.22
CA GLY A 816 -21.30 -20.92 9.05
C GLY A 816 -20.69 -22.31 9.29
N GLY A 817 -20.03 -22.55 10.43
CA GLY A 817 -19.35 -23.83 10.73
C GLY A 817 -17.99 -23.96 10.04
N GLU A 818 -17.71 -25.11 9.43
CA GLU A 818 -16.51 -25.29 8.60
C GLU A 818 -16.74 -24.72 7.19
N VAL A 819 -15.96 -23.70 6.84
CA VAL A 819 -16.05 -22.94 5.59
C VAL A 819 -14.85 -23.27 4.71
N GLU A 820 -15.12 -23.80 3.51
CA GLU A 820 -14.10 -24.01 2.48
C GLU A 820 -13.97 -22.75 1.61
N LEU A 821 -12.81 -22.11 1.70
CA LEU A 821 -12.44 -20.94 0.91
C LEU A 821 -11.74 -21.40 -0.37
N PRO A 822 -12.28 -21.15 -1.57
CA PRO A 822 -11.55 -21.39 -2.82
C PRO A 822 -10.29 -20.52 -2.89
N PRO A 823 -9.42 -20.69 -3.90
CA PRO A 823 -8.54 -19.60 -4.31
C PRO A 823 -9.33 -18.30 -4.46
N VAL A 824 -8.80 -17.16 -4.00
CA VAL A 824 -9.52 -15.87 -3.95
C VAL A 824 -10.68 -15.84 -2.93
N GLY A 825 -10.93 -16.95 -2.21
CA GLY A 825 -11.94 -17.04 -1.16
C GLY A 825 -11.59 -16.25 0.10
N PHE A 826 -12.61 -15.77 0.80
CA PHE A 826 -12.46 -15.02 2.06
C PHE A 826 -13.63 -15.25 3.02
N LEU A 827 -13.39 -14.95 4.30
CA LEU A 827 -14.37 -14.88 5.36
C LEU A 827 -14.11 -13.64 6.24
N VAL A 828 -15.06 -12.72 6.27
CA VAL A 828 -15.21 -11.67 7.29
C VAL A 828 -16.23 -12.17 8.31
N GLU A 829 -15.91 -12.09 9.60
CA GLU A 829 -16.80 -12.48 10.69
C GLU A 829 -16.73 -11.51 11.87
N SER A 830 -17.90 -11.15 12.37
CA SER A 830 -18.17 -10.38 13.59
C SER A 830 -19.61 -10.66 14.03
N PRO A 831 -20.08 -10.19 15.21
CA PRO A 831 -21.47 -10.38 15.61
C PRO A 831 -22.48 -9.76 14.61
N GLN A 832 -22.18 -8.59 14.04
CA GLN A 832 -23.13 -7.77 13.26
C GLN A 832 -22.91 -7.83 11.74
N LEU A 833 -21.76 -8.31 11.28
CA LEU A 833 -21.41 -8.48 9.86
C LEU A 833 -20.74 -9.84 9.64
N VAL A 834 -21.23 -10.56 8.64
CA VAL A 834 -20.59 -11.72 8.02
C VAL A 834 -20.53 -11.48 6.52
N ALA A 835 -19.39 -11.71 5.88
CA ALA A 835 -19.26 -11.68 4.43
C ALA A 835 -18.31 -12.77 3.97
N PHE A 836 -18.64 -13.51 2.90
CA PHE A 836 -17.79 -14.61 2.44
C PHE A 836 -17.84 -14.82 0.92
N HIS A 837 -16.69 -15.21 0.38
CA HIS A 837 -16.61 -15.95 -0.88
C HIS A 837 -16.12 -17.37 -0.57
N ALA A 838 -17.01 -18.35 -0.69
CA ALA A 838 -16.80 -19.70 -0.19
C ALA A 838 -17.55 -20.78 -1.00
N ALA A 839 -17.07 -22.02 -0.92
CA ALA A 839 -17.68 -23.22 -1.50
C ALA A 839 -18.64 -23.94 -0.52
N THR A 840 -18.53 -23.68 0.79
CA THR A 840 -19.44 -24.22 1.82
C THR A 840 -19.88 -23.14 2.81
N TRP A 841 -21.12 -23.23 3.27
CA TRP A 841 -21.67 -22.38 4.33
C TRP A 841 -22.82 -23.07 5.06
N GLY A 842 -22.87 -22.98 6.39
CA GLY A 842 -23.97 -23.53 7.20
C GLY A 842 -24.16 -25.05 7.10
N GLY A 843 -23.10 -25.78 6.71
CA GLY A 843 -23.15 -27.21 6.40
C GLY A 843 -23.70 -27.55 5.00
N HIS A 844 -24.08 -26.55 4.19
CA HIS A 844 -24.38 -26.72 2.77
C HIS A 844 -23.10 -26.58 1.93
N ARG A 845 -23.04 -27.29 0.79
CA ARG A 845 -22.00 -27.15 -0.24
C ARG A 845 -22.65 -26.73 -1.55
N TYR A 846 -22.21 -25.60 -2.07
CA TYR A 846 -22.63 -25.09 -3.38
C TYR A 846 -21.94 -25.84 -4.52
N ALA A 847 -22.58 -25.91 -5.68
CA ALA A 847 -22.00 -26.44 -6.91
C ALA A 847 -20.89 -25.53 -7.48
N ALA A 848 -20.94 -24.23 -7.20
CA ALA A 848 -19.87 -23.27 -7.49
C ALA A 848 -19.74 -22.22 -6.35
N PRO A 849 -18.54 -21.68 -6.06
CA PRO A 849 -18.37 -20.72 -4.97
C PRO A 849 -19.14 -19.40 -5.16
N VAL A 850 -19.90 -19.04 -4.12
CA VAL A 850 -20.88 -17.92 -4.09
C VAL A 850 -20.31 -16.65 -3.42
N LEU A 851 -21.00 -15.52 -3.51
CA LEU A 851 -20.76 -14.34 -2.65
C LEU A 851 -22.04 -13.93 -1.90
N PHE A 852 -21.95 -13.89 -0.57
CA PHE A 852 -22.98 -13.31 0.30
C PHE A 852 -22.40 -12.30 1.30
N VAL A 853 -23.22 -11.30 1.65
CA VAL A 853 -23.00 -10.39 2.78
C VAL A 853 -24.25 -10.35 3.66
N LEU A 854 -24.09 -10.57 4.96
CA LEU A 854 -25.14 -10.55 5.98
C LEU A 854 -24.82 -9.42 6.95
N ARG A 855 -25.70 -8.41 7.04
CA ARG A 855 -25.56 -7.24 7.91
C ARG A 855 -26.76 -7.10 8.83
N SER A 856 -26.51 -7.04 10.13
CA SER A 856 -27.52 -6.68 11.14
C SER A 856 -27.95 -5.21 10.98
N LEU A 857 -29.26 -4.96 10.95
CA LEU A 857 -29.86 -3.62 10.89
C LEU A 857 -30.49 -3.18 12.21
N ASP A 858 -30.48 -4.04 13.24
CA ASP A 858 -30.95 -3.74 14.60
C ASP A 858 -29.81 -3.70 15.65
N GLY A 859 -28.56 -3.87 15.21
CA GLY A 859 -27.37 -3.88 16.06
C GLY A 859 -27.18 -5.16 16.88
N ARG A 860 -28.12 -6.11 16.82
CA ARG A 860 -27.98 -7.40 17.51
C ARG A 860 -27.06 -8.34 16.72
N PRO A 861 -26.47 -9.38 17.37
CA PRO A 861 -25.79 -10.44 16.65
C PRO A 861 -26.70 -11.10 15.60
N ILE A 862 -26.18 -11.42 14.42
CA ILE A 862 -26.95 -11.95 13.27
C ILE A 862 -27.80 -13.17 13.65
N SER A 863 -27.31 -14.04 14.54
CA SER A 863 -28.04 -15.22 15.05
C SER A 863 -29.20 -14.92 16.00
N ARG A 864 -29.47 -13.63 16.30
CA ARG A 864 -30.55 -13.13 17.18
C ARG A 864 -31.14 -11.79 16.69
N SER A 865 -30.87 -11.43 15.44
CA SER A 865 -31.32 -10.19 14.84
C SER A 865 -32.68 -10.38 14.18
N ASP A 866 -33.57 -9.42 14.42
CA ASP A 866 -34.90 -9.40 13.80
C ASP A 866 -34.82 -8.81 12.38
N ARG A 867 -33.67 -8.23 11.99
CA ARG A 867 -33.51 -7.50 10.72
C ARG A 867 -32.12 -7.70 10.12
N VAL A 868 -31.87 -8.86 9.51
CA VAL A 868 -30.61 -9.14 8.79
C VAL A 868 -30.80 -8.82 7.30
N ARG A 869 -30.11 -7.80 6.79
CA ARG A 869 -29.96 -7.56 5.35
C ARG A 869 -29.01 -8.61 4.79
N VAL A 870 -29.47 -9.38 3.80
CA VAL A 870 -28.66 -10.34 3.07
C VAL A 870 -28.55 -9.88 1.62
N PHE A 871 -27.34 -9.50 1.19
CA PHE A 871 -26.99 -9.20 -0.19
C PHE A 871 -26.40 -10.46 -0.84
N HIS A 872 -26.89 -10.82 -2.02
CA HIS A 872 -26.40 -11.94 -2.84
C HIS A 872 -25.65 -11.36 -4.06
N GLY A 873 -24.33 -11.50 -4.08
CA GLY A 873 -23.50 -10.96 -5.17
C GLY A 873 -23.60 -11.80 -6.43
N TRP A 874 -23.36 -13.11 -6.30
CA TRP A 874 -23.46 -14.09 -7.39
C TRP A 874 -23.55 -15.53 -6.83
N GLY A 875 -24.04 -16.44 -7.66
CA GLY A 875 -24.05 -17.88 -7.42
C GLY A 875 -25.44 -18.45 -7.14
N GLU A 876 -25.49 -19.46 -6.29
CA GLU A 876 -26.75 -20.08 -5.85
C GLU A 876 -27.43 -19.23 -4.77
N PRO A 877 -28.71 -18.85 -4.95
CA PRO A 877 -29.40 -17.93 -4.05
C PRO A 877 -29.85 -18.55 -2.72
N GLN A 878 -29.60 -19.84 -2.48
CA GLN A 878 -29.91 -20.47 -1.20
C GLN A 878 -28.87 -20.10 -0.15
N ILE A 879 -29.32 -19.72 1.05
CA ILE A 879 -28.42 -19.54 2.20
C ILE A 879 -29.05 -20.08 3.48
N ARG A 880 -28.24 -20.77 4.29
CA ARG A 880 -28.61 -21.19 5.64
C ARG A 880 -28.09 -20.20 6.69
N ILE A 881 -28.97 -19.70 7.53
CA ILE A 881 -28.66 -18.73 8.58
C ILE A 881 -29.31 -19.22 9.89
N ALA A 882 -28.51 -19.36 10.95
CA ALA A 882 -28.94 -19.88 12.26
C ALA A 882 -29.71 -21.23 12.19
N GLY A 883 -29.43 -22.07 11.19
CA GLY A 883 -30.08 -23.36 10.95
C GLY A 883 -31.34 -23.31 10.06
N ARG A 884 -31.85 -22.12 9.72
CA ARG A 884 -32.99 -21.93 8.81
C ARG A 884 -32.50 -21.67 7.38
N ASP A 885 -33.13 -22.29 6.40
CA ASP A 885 -32.85 -22.09 4.97
C ASP A 885 -33.69 -20.94 4.38
N PHE A 886 -33.05 -20.10 3.57
CA PHE A 886 -33.66 -18.96 2.89
C PHE A 886 -33.27 -18.94 1.40
N GLN A 887 -34.09 -18.27 0.58
CA GLN A 887 -33.82 -18.01 -0.84
C GLN A 887 -33.71 -16.50 -1.05
N VAL A 888 -32.55 -16.02 -1.52
CA VAL A 888 -32.24 -14.60 -1.68
C VAL A 888 -31.66 -14.35 -3.10
N PRO A 889 -32.50 -14.18 -4.13
CA PRO A 889 -32.02 -14.01 -5.51
C PRO A 889 -31.18 -12.76 -5.75
N ARG A 890 -31.43 -11.66 -5.02
CA ARG A 890 -30.68 -10.40 -5.15
C ARG A 890 -30.36 -9.83 -3.78
N GLU A 891 -31.39 -9.53 -3.02
CA GLU A 891 -31.30 -9.02 -1.66
C GLU A 891 -32.61 -9.29 -0.91
N ALA A 892 -32.52 -9.45 0.41
CA ALA A 892 -33.67 -9.52 1.32
C ALA A 892 -33.31 -8.94 2.69
N VAL A 893 -34.32 -8.52 3.46
CA VAL A 893 -34.19 -8.34 4.92
C VAL A 893 -34.95 -9.47 5.59
N LEU A 894 -34.28 -10.20 6.48
CA LEU A 894 -34.76 -11.45 7.06
C LEU A 894 -34.87 -11.37 8.59
N GLU A 895 -35.95 -11.92 9.13
CA GLU A 895 -36.13 -12.21 10.55
C GLU A 895 -35.46 -13.55 10.89
N VAL A 896 -34.30 -13.50 11.55
CA VAL A 896 -33.48 -14.69 11.86
C VAL A 896 -33.76 -15.25 13.26
N SER A 897 -34.24 -14.40 14.17
CA SER A 897 -34.73 -14.80 15.49
C SER A 897 -35.90 -15.81 15.39
N ASP A 898 -35.96 -16.74 16.35
CA ASP A 898 -37.22 -17.38 16.70
C ASP A 898 -38.01 -16.41 17.58
N GLY A 899 -39.27 -16.14 17.24
CA GLY A 899 -40.13 -15.20 17.99
C GLY A 899 -40.60 -15.77 19.33
N ARG A 900 -39.70 -15.84 20.32
CA ARG A 900 -39.94 -16.36 21.68
C ARG A 900 -39.19 -15.58 22.75
#